data_AF-A0AAD7UH28-F1
#
_entry.id   AF-A0AAD7UH28-F1
#
_cell.length_a   1.000
_cell.length_b   1.000
_cell.length_c   1.000
_cell.angle_alpha   90.00
_cell.angle_beta   90.00
_cell.angle_gamma   90.00
#
_symmetry.space_group_name_H-M   'P 1'
#
loop_
_entity.id
_entity.type
_entity.pdbx_description
1 polymer ?
#
loop_
_entity_poly.entity_id
_entity_poly.type
_entity_poly.pdbx_seq_one_letter_code
_entity_poly.pdbx_strand_id
1 'polypeptide(L)'
;MDLAAYGLMFASAFLAATVFPAQSELVLIGFLTAGEHSVVAMLVVASIGNVLGSVVNYYLGIGLQTFRDRRWFPANEAQLARARAFYQRWGRWSLLLAWTPIIGDPLTVVAGVMREPLWSFLVLVTISKVSRSWLEALMRLALRLALGLIIVITLVAAGGYAWLRTSPYWNGITLFADDRRVENFRSMDNVFPSRAVAAGADVWAFERAPQSLPETYRFNHEPRSLASFLTATETTGLLVVRAGAIAHEAYYLGADETSQFTSWSVAKSVLSALVGIAIDEGFIGGVDDLITDYVPGLIDSGYDGVTIEEALTMSSGVAFDEDYDNFASDVNRLFVSLAMGGSMEDTLAALERDREPGTYNNYVSSDSIGVGLVLEAATGMASEDYLSTRLWQPMGAESDAYWSTGRDGPVLPFCCLNATLRDYARFGRLFLENGARDGQQIIPETWVEASTRPSAPHLEPGDNPASFWTFGYGYKWWIPENPEDEFLAIGIWGQYIYADRVAHTVSVIFIEDIAVEPGVDTSDMDTDHLRSHVPCDLEWLNLFQVTMLAFAHRVAKRRRFGGCQVSGVFEARSIPFAVTIAGKGCELAAPMLRIFVEMYVAQVHLLIGRSSLKDASIVASHFIDVAWRLRTEPCAFRGGGQGLALFGDHAVSDIFVTMGVVICRCGCNGGEEGGGGYREKGGVSFHGIVFQIE
;
A
#
# COMPACT_ATOMS: atom_id res chain seq x y z
N MET A 1 -15.74 15.61 56.07
CA MET A 1 -14.28 15.31 56.00
C MET A 1 -14.08 13.98 56.68
N ASP A 2 -13.68 12.96 55.93
CA ASP A 2 -13.36 11.66 56.52
C ASP A 2 -11.98 11.75 57.20
N LEU A 3 -11.99 12.13 58.47
CA LEU A 3 -10.78 12.32 59.27
C LEU A 3 -9.99 11.01 59.42
N ALA A 4 -10.68 9.86 59.35
CA ALA A 4 -10.06 8.55 59.43
C ALA A 4 -9.22 8.25 58.16
N ALA A 5 -9.75 8.58 56.98
CA ALA A 5 -9.03 8.41 55.72
C ALA A 5 -7.75 9.25 55.64
N TYR A 6 -7.83 10.54 55.97
CA TYR A 6 -6.65 11.41 56.02
C TYR A 6 -5.67 11.00 57.12
N GLY A 7 -6.17 10.57 58.28
CA GLY A 7 -5.33 10.05 59.36
C GLY A 7 -4.58 8.78 58.96
N LEU A 8 -5.23 7.86 58.24
CA LEU A 8 -4.60 6.64 57.72
C LEU A 8 -3.52 6.96 56.67
N MET A 9 -3.81 7.89 55.75
CA MET A 9 -2.83 8.34 54.76
C MET A 9 -1.61 8.99 55.42
N PHE A 10 -1.83 9.85 56.42
CA PHE A 10 -0.76 10.46 57.20
C PHE A 10 0.10 9.41 57.91
N ALA A 11 -0.53 8.49 58.66
CA ALA A 11 0.17 7.48 59.42
C ALA A 11 0.99 6.55 58.52
N SER A 12 0.42 6.15 57.38
CA SER A 12 1.10 5.31 56.40
C SER A 12 2.31 6.01 55.78
N ALA A 13 2.17 7.27 55.34
CA ALA A 13 3.28 8.07 54.80
C ALA A 13 4.36 8.36 55.86
N PHE A 14 3.95 8.72 57.06
CA PHE A 14 4.85 8.94 58.19
C PHE A 14 5.70 7.71 58.48
N LEU A 15 5.08 6.52 58.59
CA LEU A 15 5.80 5.28 58.82
C LEU A 15 6.72 4.92 57.65
N ALA A 16 6.25 5.06 56.41
CA ALA A 16 7.03 4.75 55.21
C ALA A 16 8.30 5.63 55.05
N ALA A 17 8.27 6.85 55.56
CA ALA A 17 9.42 7.76 55.55
C ALA A 17 10.31 7.64 56.80
N THR A 18 10.06 6.68 57.68
CA THR A 18 10.97 6.35 58.81
C THR A 18 11.84 5.14 58.47
N VAL A 19 12.74 4.74 59.38
CA VAL A 19 13.56 3.52 59.23
C VAL A 19 12.72 2.23 59.16
N PHE A 20 11.42 2.29 59.47
CA PHE A 20 10.53 1.14 59.39
C PHE A 20 10.11 0.83 57.95
N PRO A 21 10.12 -0.46 57.55
CA PRO A 21 9.66 -0.84 56.22
C PRO A 21 8.13 -0.70 56.13
N ALA A 22 7.66 0.34 55.45
CA ALA A 22 6.24 0.54 55.13
C ALA A 22 6.08 1.11 53.71
N GLN A 23 4.91 0.88 53.10
CA GLN A 23 4.56 1.37 51.76
C GLN A 23 3.33 2.26 51.84
N SER A 24 3.50 3.55 51.55
CA SER A 24 2.42 4.54 51.61
C SER A 24 1.71 4.71 50.26
N GLU A 25 2.35 4.26 49.20
CA GLU A 25 1.86 4.33 47.82
C GLU A 25 0.61 3.47 47.63
N LEU A 26 0.54 2.29 48.25
CA LEU A 26 -0.63 1.40 48.16
C LEU A 26 -1.87 2.00 48.83
N VAL A 27 -1.68 2.65 49.99
CA VAL A 27 -2.77 3.33 50.72
C VAL A 27 -3.28 4.52 49.92
N LEU A 28 -2.36 5.32 49.37
CA LEU A 28 -2.71 6.43 48.47
C LEU A 28 -3.48 5.95 47.24
N ILE A 29 -3.02 4.86 46.60
CA ILE A 29 -3.70 4.26 45.45
C ILE A 29 -5.12 3.85 45.81
N GLY A 30 -5.31 3.15 46.93
CA GLY A 30 -6.62 2.72 47.40
C GLY A 30 -7.63 3.87 47.51
N PHE A 31 -7.22 4.98 48.15
CA PHE A 31 -8.05 6.18 48.27
C PHE A 31 -8.30 6.89 46.93
N LEU A 32 -7.30 6.93 46.05
CA LEU A 32 -7.46 7.54 44.72
C LEU A 32 -8.38 6.71 43.80
N THR A 33 -8.40 5.38 43.94
CA THR A 33 -9.32 4.50 43.21
C THR A 33 -10.75 4.55 43.74
N ALA A 34 -10.94 4.80 45.04
CA ALA A 34 -12.27 4.96 45.63
C ALA A 34 -12.98 6.24 45.16
N GLY A 35 -12.23 7.28 44.79
CA GLY A 35 -12.78 8.52 44.22
C GLY A 35 -13.50 9.45 45.22
N GLU A 36 -13.57 9.08 46.49
CA GLU A 36 -14.34 9.80 47.52
C GLU A 36 -13.57 10.96 48.19
N HIS A 37 -12.30 11.16 47.85
CA HIS A 37 -11.44 12.14 48.52
C HIS A 37 -10.65 13.01 47.55
N SER A 38 -10.39 14.26 47.94
CA SER A 38 -9.58 15.20 47.13
C SER A 38 -8.14 14.69 46.98
N VAL A 39 -7.72 14.52 45.73
CA VAL A 39 -6.35 14.11 45.33
C VAL A 39 -5.31 15.05 45.93
N VAL A 40 -5.54 16.36 45.82
CA VAL A 40 -4.62 17.38 46.32
C VAL A 40 -4.51 17.30 47.84
N ALA A 41 -5.63 17.15 48.55
CA ALA A 41 -5.62 17.02 50.00
C ALA A 41 -4.88 15.75 50.46
N MET A 42 -5.07 14.62 49.78
CA MET A 42 -4.35 13.37 50.08
C MET A 42 -2.84 13.48 49.83
N LEU A 43 -2.43 14.10 48.71
CA LEU A 43 -1.01 14.36 48.42
C LEU A 43 -0.37 15.31 49.43
N VAL A 44 -1.08 16.34 49.88
CA VAL A 44 -0.61 17.27 50.92
C VAL A 44 -0.43 16.53 52.25
N VAL A 45 -1.43 15.78 52.70
CA VAL A 45 -1.37 15.01 53.95
C VAL A 45 -0.26 13.96 53.93
N ALA A 46 -0.10 13.25 52.80
CA ALA A 46 0.99 12.32 52.59
C ALA A 46 2.37 13.01 52.62
N SER A 47 2.51 14.18 52.00
CA SER A 47 3.74 14.95 52.00
C SER A 47 4.14 15.40 53.40
N ILE A 48 3.16 15.86 54.21
CA ILE A 48 3.40 16.25 55.60
C ILE A 48 3.87 15.02 56.40
N GLY A 49 3.21 13.87 56.25
CA GLY A 49 3.63 12.61 56.88
C GLY A 49 5.07 12.25 56.51
N ASN A 50 5.41 12.27 55.21
CA ASN A 50 6.74 11.94 54.71
C ASN A 50 7.84 12.88 55.23
N VAL A 51 7.56 14.18 55.30
CA VAL A 51 8.51 15.17 55.84
C VAL A 51 8.72 14.94 57.34
N LEU A 52 7.64 14.72 58.10
CA LEU A 52 7.75 14.47 59.55
C LEU A 52 8.45 13.13 59.86
N GLY A 53 8.22 12.08 59.07
CA GLY A 53 8.97 10.82 59.19
C GLY A 53 10.46 11.01 58.93
N SER A 54 10.81 11.83 57.93
CA SER A 54 12.20 12.21 57.66
C SER A 54 12.83 13.02 58.80
N VAL A 55 12.06 13.88 59.47
CA VAL A 55 12.49 14.61 60.66
C VAL A 55 12.78 13.66 61.82
N VAL A 56 11.97 12.61 62.00
CA VAL A 56 12.26 11.56 62.99
C VAL A 56 13.60 10.88 62.69
N ASN A 57 13.84 10.50 61.43
CA ASN A 57 15.13 9.94 61.01
C ASN A 57 16.31 10.87 61.29
N TYR A 58 16.16 12.17 61.04
CA TYR A 58 17.17 13.18 61.36
C TYR A 58 17.47 13.23 62.86
N TYR A 59 16.46 13.24 63.73
CA TYR A 59 16.69 13.19 65.19
C TYR A 59 17.24 11.85 65.67
N LEU A 60 16.86 10.73 65.05
CA LEU A 60 17.49 9.43 65.30
C LEU A 60 18.98 9.47 64.93
N GLY A 61 19.34 10.10 63.81
CA GLY A 61 20.74 10.33 63.42
C GLY A 61 21.52 11.14 64.45
N ILE A 62 20.93 12.19 65.01
CA ILE A 62 21.54 12.97 66.11
C ILE A 62 21.73 12.08 67.35
N GLY A 63 20.70 11.33 67.75
CA GLY A 63 20.73 10.47 68.93
C GLY A 63 21.73 9.30 68.81
N LEU A 64 21.90 8.76 67.59
CA LEU A 64 22.86 7.71 67.27
C LEU A 64 24.31 8.14 67.53
N GLN A 65 24.64 9.44 67.41
CA GLN A 65 25.99 9.91 67.73
C GLN A 65 26.41 9.63 69.18
N THR A 66 25.46 9.62 70.13
CA THR A 66 25.73 9.37 71.56
C THR A 66 26.22 7.94 71.82
N PHE A 67 25.98 7.01 70.89
CA PHE A 67 26.33 5.60 71.00
C PHE A 67 27.48 5.19 70.08
N ARG A 68 28.20 6.15 69.48
CA ARG A 68 29.27 5.92 68.50
C ARG A 68 30.40 5.01 69.01
N ASP A 69 30.68 5.06 70.32
CA ASP A 69 31.77 4.28 70.95
C ASP A 69 31.32 2.90 71.46
N ARG A 70 30.06 2.51 71.21
CA ARG A 70 29.52 1.21 71.63
C ARG A 70 29.81 0.16 70.54
N ARG A 71 30.23 -1.03 70.96
CA ARG A 71 30.54 -2.17 70.07
C ARG A 71 29.39 -2.65 69.16
N TRP A 72 28.15 -2.28 69.45
CA TRP A 72 26.97 -2.63 68.65
C TRP A 72 26.58 -1.55 67.62
N PHE A 73 27.31 -0.44 67.55
CA PHE A 73 26.99 0.65 66.64
C PHE A 73 27.09 0.19 65.17
N PRO A 74 26.07 0.47 64.33
CA PRO A 74 25.91 -0.18 63.03
C PRO A 74 26.91 0.25 61.93
N ALA A 75 27.88 1.12 62.23
CA ALA A 75 28.89 1.57 61.26
C ALA A 75 30.30 1.63 61.87
N ASN A 76 31.30 1.12 61.15
CA ASN A 76 32.70 1.23 61.57
C ASN A 76 33.30 2.61 61.23
N GLU A 77 34.46 2.94 61.80
CA GLU A 77 35.11 4.25 61.59
C GLU A 77 35.41 4.54 60.11
N ALA A 78 35.74 3.52 59.32
CA ALA A 78 36.01 3.66 57.89
C ALA A 78 34.74 3.96 57.05
N GLN A 79 33.57 3.45 57.47
CA GLN A 79 32.27 3.75 56.87
C GLN A 79 31.79 5.15 57.24
N LEU A 80 31.97 5.56 58.50
CA LEU A 80 31.69 6.92 58.94
C LEU A 80 32.60 7.95 58.25
N ALA A 81 33.87 7.64 58.04
CA ALA A 81 34.81 8.48 57.30
C ALA A 81 34.42 8.62 55.82
N ARG A 82 34.01 7.52 55.17
CA ARG A 82 33.48 7.54 53.80
C ARG A 82 32.19 8.34 53.67
N ALA A 83 31.24 8.14 54.59
CA ALA A 83 29.99 8.91 54.63
C ALA A 83 30.25 10.40 54.84
N ARG A 84 31.22 10.76 55.69
CA ARG A 84 31.65 12.14 55.92
C ARG A 84 32.31 12.75 54.68
N ALA A 85 33.19 12.03 53.99
CA ALA A 85 33.81 12.48 52.75
C ALA A 85 32.77 12.66 51.62
N PHE A 86 31.80 11.76 51.50
CA PHE A 86 30.70 11.86 50.56
C PHE A 86 29.80 13.07 50.86
N TYR A 87 29.42 13.25 52.13
CA TYR A 87 28.60 14.39 52.57
C TYR A 87 29.36 15.71 52.46
N GLN A 88 30.69 15.74 52.59
CA GLN A 88 31.50 16.95 52.34
C GLN A 88 31.60 17.29 50.86
N ARG A 89 31.62 16.29 49.97
CA ARG A 89 31.72 16.49 48.52
C ARG A 89 30.41 16.94 47.87
N TRP A 90 29.29 16.34 48.28
CA TRP A 90 27.96 16.64 47.72
C TRP A 90 27.10 17.51 48.64
N GLY A 91 27.51 17.69 49.89
CA GLY A 91 26.91 18.62 50.84
C GLY A 91 25.47 18.28 51.21
N ARG A 92 24.82 19.31 51.74
CA ARG A 92 23.38 19.40 51.98
C ARG A 92 22.52 19.09 50.75
N TRP A 93 23.02 19.33 49.52
CA TRP A 93 22.28 19.09 48.28
C TRP A 93 21.94 17.63 48.02
N SER A 94 22.68 16.70 48.62
CA SER A 94 22.34 15.28 48.59
C SER A 94 20.95 14.97 49.16
N LEU A 95 20.42 15.82 50.06
CA LEU A 95 19.06 15.71 50.60
C LEU A 95 17.95 15.94 49.56
N LEU A 96 18.25 16.53 48.40
CA LEU A 96 17.30 16.57 47.28
C LEU A 96 17.04 15.18 46.69
N LEU A 97 17.85 14.17 47.05
CA LEU A 97 17.65 12.76 46.70
C LEU A 97 17.02 11.95 47.85
N ALA A 98 16.54 12.59 48.92
CA ALA A 98 15.86 11.92 50.03
C ALA A 98 14.56 11.21 49.61
N TRP A 99 14.08 11.46 48.40
CA TRP A 99 12.95 10.77 47.79
C TRP A 99 13.30 9.41 47.19
N THR A 100 14.59 9.14 46.93
CA THR A 100 15.02 7.91 46.26
C THR A 100 14.73 6.66 47.10
N PRO A 101 14.14 5.59 46.52
CA PRO A 101 13.92 4.35 47.24
C PRO A 101 15.21 3.77 47.80
N ILE A 102 15.16 3.15 48.98
CA ILE A 102 16.28 2.45 49.65
C ILE A 102 17.38 3.38 50.18
N ILE A 103 17.71 4.44 49.45
CA ILE A 103 18.84 5.33 49.72
C ILE A 103 18.40 6.60 50.46
N GLY A 104 17.20 7.12 50.18
CA GLY A 104 16.73 8.41 50.65
C GLY A 104 16.54 8.52 52.18
N ASP A 105 15.95 7.51 52.82
CA ASP A 105 15.71 7.54 54.27
C ASP A 105 17.02 7.38 55.08
N PRO A 106 17.96 6.50 54.70
CA PRO A 106 19.33 6.53 55.24
C PRO A 106 20.02 7.88 55.09
N LEU A 107 19.83 8.60 53.98
CA LEU A 107 20.37 9.96 53.80
C LEU A 107 19.82 10.95 54.83
N THR A 108 18.55 10.83 55.22
CA THR A 108 17.97 11.68 56.27
C THR A 108 18.55 11.39 57.65
N VAL A 109 18.84 10.12 57.95
CA VAL A 109 19.58 9.71 59.16
C VAL A 109 21.02 10.25 59.13
N VAL A 110 21.71 10.09 58.00
CA VAL A 110 23.09 10.57 57.82
C VAL A 110 23.18 12.08 58.00
N ALA A 111 22.21 12.86 57.51
CA ALA A 111 22.17 14.30 57.73
C ALA A 111 22.05 14.68 59.23
N GLY A 112 21.29 13.90 60.01
CA GLY A 112 21.25 14.00 61.47
C GLY A 112 22.59 13.68 62.12
N VAL A 113 23.23 12.58 61.69
CA VAL A 113 24.59 12.21 62.12
C VAL A 113 25.63 13.27 61.74
N MET A 114 25.41 14.06 60.69
CA MET A 114 26.32 15.14 60.29
C MET A 114 25.97 16.50 60.93
N ARG A 115 24.89 16.58 61.72
CA ARG A 115 24.37 17.81 62.36
C ARG A 115 24.09 18.94 61.36
N GLU A 116 23.50 18.61 60.22
CA GLU A 116 23.03 19.62 59.26
C GLU A 116 22.01 20.56 59.92
N PRO A 117 22.10 21.89 59.77
CA PRO A 117 21.15 22.81 60.39
C PRO A 117 19.69 22.45 60.04
N LEU A 118 18.83 22.34 61.07
CA LEU A 118 17.45 21.85 60.94
C LEU A 118 16.65 22.60 59.86
N TRP A 119 16.83 23.91 59.73
CA TRP A 119 16.14 24.70 58.70
C TRP A 119 16.55 24.29 57.28
N SER A 120 17.84 24.03 57.05
CA SER A 120 18.40 23.61 55.76
C SER A 120 17.91 22.21 55.39
N PHE A 121 17.93 21.31 56.39
CA PHE A 121 17.37 19.97 56.26
C PHE A 121 15.88 19.99 55.89
N LEU A 122 15.07 20.74 56.64
CA LEU A 122 13.63 20.83 56.43
C LEU A 122 13.28 21.35 55.03
N VAL A 123 13.96 22.39 54.56
CA VAL A 123 13.71 22.96 53.22
C VAL A 123 14.01 21.93 52.13
N LEU A 124 15.20 21.31 52.16
CA LEU A 124 15.64 20.41 51.10
C LEU A 124 14.84 19.10 51.07
N VAL A 125 14.51 18.54 52.24
CA VAL A 125 13.70 17.33 52.33
C VAL A 125 12.24 17.59 51.97
N THR A 126 11.68 18.76 52.33
CA THR A 126 10.34 19.16 51.90
C THR A 126 10.28 19.26 50.38
N ILE A 127 11.23 19.95 49.76
CA ILE A 127 11.33 20.03 48.29
C ILE A 127 11.40 18.62 47.68
N SER A 128 12.27 17.76 48.21
CA SER A 128 12.48 16.39 47.73
C SER A 128 11.23 15.51 47.84
N LYS A 129 10.59 15.45 49.00
CA LYS A 129 9.46 14.54 49.24
C LYS A 129 8.20 15.03 48.53
N VAL A 130 7.97 16.35 48.49
CA VAL A 130 6.86 16.95 47.74
C VAL A 130 7.06 16.74 46.23
N SER A 131 8.25 17.01 45.69
CA SER A 131 8.49 16.86 44.25
C SER A 131 8.22 15.44 43.76
N ARG A 132 8.57 14.41 44.54
CA ARG A 132 8.29 13.00 44.21
C ARG A 132 6.79 12.71 44.10
N SER A 133 6.02 13.06 45.14
CA SER A 133 4.58 12.75 45.16
C SER A 133 3.82 13.44 44.02
N TRP A 134 4.23 14.66 43.65
CA TRP A 134 3.63 15.39 42.54
C TRP A 134 4.10 14.88 41.17
N LEU A 135 5.38 14.52 41.01
CA LEU A 135 5.90 13.93 39.77
C LEU A 135 5.23 12.58 39.49
N GLU A 136 5.08 11.72 40.50
CA GLU A 136 4.39 10.43 40.36
C GLU A 136 2.91 10.61 39.97
N ALA A 137 2.21 11.57 40.58
CA ALA A 137 0.83 11.89 40.22
C ALA A 137 0.72 12.43 38.77
N LEU A 138 1.64 13.31 38.36
CA LEU A 138 1.68 13.88 37.03
C LEU A 138 1.99 12.82 35.97
N MET A 139 2.99 11.97 36.19
CA MET A 139 3.34 10.87 35.28
C MET A 139 2.17 9.89 35.11
N ARG A 140 1.43 9.58 36.19
CA ARG A 140 0.25 8.71 36.11
C ARG A 140 -0.91 9.36 35.37
N LEU A 141 -1.14 10.66 35.58
CA LEU A 141 -2.14 11.40 34.82
C LEU A 141 -1.78 11.43 33.33
N ALA A 142 -0.52 11.73 33.01
CA ALA A 142 -0.02 11.72 31.65
C ALA A 142 -0.17 10.34 31.00
N LEU A 143 0.17 9.26 31.71
CA LEU A 143 0.00 7.88 31.23
C LEU A 143 -1.48 7.54 30.98
N ARG A 144 -2.39 7.93 31.88
CA ARG A 144 -3.83 7.72 31.70
C ARG A 144 -4.39 8.49 30.51
N LEU A 145 -3.96 9.74 30.33
CA LEU A 145 -4.35 10.56 29.18
C LEU A 145 -3.79 9.98 27.88
N ALA A 146 -2.53 9.52 27.89
CA ALA A 146 -1.92 8.85 26.73
C ALA A 146 -2.64 7.54 26.38
N LEU A 147 -2.94 6.70 27.37
CA LEU A 147 -3.69 5.46 27.16
C LEU A 147 -5.12 5.75 26.67
N GLY A 148 -5.80 6.74 27.25
CA GLY A 148 -7.11 7.18 26.81
C GLY A 148 -7.09 7.69 25.36
N LEU A 149 -6.08 8.47 24.99
CA LEU A 149 -5.89 8.94 23.62
C LEU A 149 -5.64 7.78 22.65
N ILE A 150 -4.79 6.82 23.02
CA ILE A 150 -4.55 5.61 22.22
C ILE A 150 -5.86 4.86 22.00
N ILE A 151 -6.65 4.62 23.06
CA ILE A 151 -7.95 3.95 22.96
C ILE A 151 -8.88 4.72 22.01
N VAL A 152 -8.96 6.05 22.13
CA VAL A 152 -9.81 6.87 21.25
C VAL A 152 -9.34 6.77 19.80
N ILE A 153 -8.03 6.88 19.53
CA ILE A 153 -7.47 6.75 18.18
C ILE A 153 -7.77 5.36 17.61
N THR A 154 -7.58 4.30 18.39
CA THR A 154 -7.88 2.92 17.96
C THR A 154 -9.36 2.74 17.65
N LEU A 155 -10.26 3.29 18.48
CA LEU A 155 -11.71 3.21 18.23
C LEU A 155 -12.11 4.00 16.98
N VAL A 156 -11.54 5.18 16.76
CA VAL A 156 -11.79 5.98 15.56
C VAL A 156 -11.25 5.27 14.32
N ALA A 157 -10.04 4.71 14.38
CA ALA A 157 -9.45 3.95 13.28
C ALA A 157 -10.26 2.69 12.97
N ALA A 158 -10.64 1.91 13.99
CA ALA A 158 -11.46 0.71 13.82
C ALA A 158 -12.86 1.03 13.28
N GLY A 159 -13.50 2.08 13.81
CA GLY A 159 -14.79 2.56 13.31
C GLY A 159 -14.71 3.08 11.87
N GLY A 160 -13.64 3.82 11.54
CA GLY A 160 -13.35 4.29 10.19
C GLY A 160 -13.12 3.13 9.22
N TYR A 161 -12.35 2.13 9.60
CA TYR A 161 -12.12 0.92 8.81
C TYR A 161 -13.40 0.12 8.59
N ALA A 162 -14.19 -0.11 9.64
CA ALA A 162 -15.47 -0.82 9.54
C ALA A 162 -16.48 -0.07 8.66
N TRP A 163 -16.54 1.26 8.78
CA TRP A 163 -17.35 2.10 7.90
C TRP A 163 -16.87 2.01 6.46
N LEU A 164 -15.56 2.14 6.21
CA LEU A 164 -14.99 2.08 4.86
C LEU A 164 -15.30 0.74 4.19
N ARG A 165 -15.17 -0.37 4.92
CA ARG A 165 -15.47 -1.73 4.44
C ARG A 165 -16.94 -1.96 4.07
N THR A 166 -17.85 -1.17 4.63
CA THR A 166 -19.29 -1.24 4.34
C THR A 166 -19.74 -0.11 3.40
N SER A 167 -18.81 0.76 2.99
CA SER A 167 -19.08 1.86 2.07
C SER A 167 -19.02 1.38 0.61
N PRO A 168 -19.71 2.05 -0.31
CA PRO A 168 -19.61 1.74 -1.75
C PRO A 168 -18.19 1.96 -2.30
N TYR A 169 -17.34 2.73 -1.62
CA TYR A 169 -15.96 2.96 -2.04
C TYR A 169 -15.05 1.77 -1.81
N TRP A 170 -15.47 0.77 -1.02
CA TRP A 170 -14.63 -0.38 -0.70
C TRP A 170 -14.20 -1.11 -1.97
N ASN A 171 -15.13 -1.41 -2.87
CA ASN A 171 -14.84 -2.13 -4.12
C ASN A 171 -13.86 -1.36 -5.02
N GLY A 172 -13.92 -0.02 -5.04
CA GLY A 172 -12.94 0.80 -5.75
C GLY A 172 -11.54 0.79 -5.11
N ILE A 173 -11.46 0.78 -3.78
CA ILE A 173 -10.17 0.71 -3.06
C ILE A 173 -9.54 -0.69 -3.20
N THR A 174 -10.36 -1.73 -3.21
CA THR A 174 -9.92 -3.12 -3.37
C THR A 174 -10.07 -3.61 -4.80
N LEU A 175 -10.16 -2.72 -5.80
CA LEU A 175 -10.47 -3.07 -7.19
C LEU A 175 -9.53 -4.18 -7.71
N PHE A 176 -8.23 -4.02 -7.44
CA PHE A 176 -7.17 -4.93 -7.88
C PHE A 176 -6.75 -5.97 -6.83
N ALA A 177 -7.36 -5.98 -5.64
CA ALA A 177 -6.97 -6.91 -4.58
C ALA A 177 -7.25 -8.36 -5.02
N ASP A 178 -6.24 -9.23 -4.90
CA ASP A 178 -6.26 -10.61 -5.43
C ASP A 178 -7.51 -11.40 -5.00
N ASP A 179 -7.94 -11.28 -3.74
CA ASP A 179 -9.12 -12.00 -3.22
C ASP A 179 -10.47 -11.44 -3.69
N ARG A 180 -10.47 -10.35 -4.46
CA ARG A 180 -11.67 -9.60 -4.88
C ARG A 180 -11.72 -9.31 -6.38
N ARG A 181 -10.58 -9.36 -7.07
CA ARG A 181 -10.42 -8.91 -8.45
C ARG A 181 -11.46 -9.53 -9.39
N VAL A 182 -11.57 -10.85 -9.38
CA VAL A 182 -12.57 -11.63 -10.15
C VAL A 182 -13.99 -11.10 -9.96
N GLU A 183 -14.41 -10.86 -8.72
CA GLU A 183 -15.76 -10.37 -8.42
C GLU A 183 -15.93 -8.90 -8.84
N ASN A 184 -14.93 -8.06 -8.61
CA ASN A 184 -14.98 -6.64 -8.96
C ASN A 184 -15.05 -6.45 -10.48
N PHE A 185 -14.27 -7.21 -11.26
CA PHE A 185 -14.20 -7.06 -12.71
C PHE A 185 -15.45 -7.56 -13.41
N ARG A 186 -16.15 -8.51 -12.79
CA ARG A 186 -17.49 -8.97 -13.20
C ARG A 186 -18.63 -8.05 -12.77
N SER A 187 -18.36 -7.07 -11.90
CA SER A 187 -19.37 -6.17 -11.34
C SER A 187 -18.88 -4.72 -11.29
N MET A 188 -18.31 -4.25 -12.40
CA MET A 188 -17.72 -2.91 -12.51
C MET A 188 -18.73 -1.78 -12.28
N ASP A 189 -20.02 -2.02 -12.45
CA ASP A 189 -21.12 -1.10 -12.10
C ASP A 189 -21.25 -0.85 -10.58
N ASN A 190 -20.72 -1.76 -9.75
CA ASN A 190 -20.57 -1.55 -8.30
C ASN A 190 -19.31 -0.74 -7.94
N VAL A 191 -18.39 -0.57 -8.90
CA VAL A 191 -17.10 0.12 -8.70
C VAL A 191 -17.17 1.53 -9.25
N PHE A 192 -17.63 1.67 -10.49
CA PHE A 192 -17.76 2.93 -11.22
C PHE A 192 -19.22 3.14 -11.64
N PRO A 193 -19.74 4.38 -11.60
CA PRO A 193 -21.00 4.68 -12.27
C PRO A 193 -20.87 4.36 -13.76
N SER A 194 -21.97 4.02 -14.43
CA SER A 194 -21.96 3.62 -15.83
C SER A 194 -23.10 4.21 -16.66
N ARG A 195 -22.99 4.04 -17.97
CA ARG A 195 -24.02 4.38 -18.97
C ARG A 195 -24.37 3.15 -19.77
N ALA A 196 -25.67 2.94 -19.99
CA ALA A 196 -26.14 1.77 -20.74
C ALA A 196 -25.86 1.94 -22.24
N VAL A 197 -25.51 0.83 -22.89
CA VAL A 197 -25.33 0.70 -24.33
C VAL A 197 -26.34 -0.33 -24.80
N ALA A 198 -27.49 0.14 -25.28
CA ALA A 198 -28.60 -0.75 -25.62
C ALA A 198 -28.30 -1.61 -26.84
N ALA A 199 -28.67 -2.89 -26.77
CA ALA A 199 -28.69 -3.82 -27.90
C ALA A 199 -29.94 -3.63 -28.76
N GLY A 200 -29.85 -4.13 -29.99
CA GLY A 200 -30.94 -4.09 -30.97
C GLY A 200 -31.84 -5.32 -30.86
N ALA A 201 -32.98 -5.28 -31.56
CA ALA A 201 -33.85 -6.46 -31.66
C ALA A 201 -33.31 -7.53 -32.63
N ASP A 202 -32.46 -7.12 -33.59
CA ASP A 202 -31.91 -8.00 -34.62
C ASP A 202 -30.51 -8.50 -34.24
N VAL A 203 -30.47 -9.68 -33.63
CA VAL A 203 -29.25 -10.30 -33.10
C VAL A 203 -28.52 -11.09 -34.19
N TRP A 204 -27.21 -10.85 -34.33
CA TRP A 204 -26.34 -11.67 -35.16
C TRP A 204 -26.01 -12.97 -34.42
N ALA A 205 -26.92 -13.92 -34.50
CA ALA A 205 -26.80 -15.18 -33.78
C ALA A 205 -25.60 -16.00 -34.26
N PHE A 206 -24.86 -16.60 -33.33
CA PHE A 206 -23.85 -17.60 -33.66
C PHE A 206 -24.49 -18.96 -33.83
N GLU A 207 -24.13 -19.65 -34.90
CA GLU A 207 -24.29 -21.10 -34.96
C GLU A 207 -23.33 -21.77 -33.98
N ARG A 208 -23.60 -23.03 -33.61
CA ARG A 208 -22.72 -23.82 -32.75
C ARG A 208 -22.13 -24.98 -33.55
N ALA A 209 -20.81 -25.07 -33.58
CA ALA A 209 -20.06 -26.17 -34.20
C ALA A 209 -18.98 -26.66 -33.24
N PRO A 210 -19.34 -27.34 -32.13
CA PRO A 210 -18.42 -27.60 -31.03
C PRO A 210 -17.18 -28.40 -31.44
N GLN A 211 -16.02 -27.94 -30.99
CA GLN A 211 -14.72 -28.60 -31.15
C GLN A 211 -14.05 -28.73 -29.78
N SER A 212 -13.34 -29.83 -29.56
CA SER A 212 -12.51 -30.00 -28.37
C SER A 212 -11.29 -29.08 -28.47
N LEU A 213 -10.96 -28.39 -27.38
CA LEU A 213 -9.68 -27.72 -27.25
C LEU A 213 -8.55 -28.75 -27.14
N PRO A 214 -7.33 -28.42 -27.62
CA PRO A 214 -6.18 -29.28 -27.43
C PRO A 214 -5.81 -29.38 -25.94
N GLU A 215 -5.33 -30.55 -25.50
CA GLU A 215 -4.88 -30.73 -24.11
C GLU A 215 -3.62 -29.90 -23.78
N THR A 216 -2.79 -29.66 -24.80
CA THR A 216 -1.53 -28.94 -24.70
C THR A 216 -1.33 -27.95 -25.84
N TYR A 217 -0.67 -26.84 -25.57
CA TYR A 217 -0.18 -25.88 -26.57
C TYR A 217 1.35 -25.82 -26.55
N ARG A 218 1.98 -25.19 -27.54
CA ARG A 218 3.44 -25.00 -27.56
C ARG A 218 3.79 -23.55 -27.24
N PHE A 219 4.70 -23.35 -26.30
CA PHE A 219 5.28 -22.05 -25.97
C PHE A 219 6.80 -22.22 -25.86
N ASN A 220 7.57 -21.38 -26.56
CA ASN A 220 9.03 -21.53 -26.68
C ASN A 220 9.48 -22.95 -27.06
N HIS A 221 8.75 -23.55 -28.02
CA HIS A 221 8.91 -24.94 -28.49
C HIS A 221 8.61 -26.05 -27.47
N GLU A 222 8.24 -25.72 -26.24
CA GLU A 222 7.89 -26.67 -25.18
C GLU A 222 6.37 -26.89 -25.12
N PRO A 223 5.90 -28.14 -24.97
CA PRO A 223 4.49 -28.41 -24.73
C PRO A 223 4.11 -27.95 -23.32
N ARG A 224 3.02 -27.21 -23.21
CA ARG A 224 2.43 -26.69 -21.96
C ARG A 224 0.99 -27.15 -21.85
N SER A 225 0.49 -27.40 -20.64
CA SER A 225 -0.89 -27.82 -20.42
C SER A 225 -1.85 -26.64 -20.55
N LEU A 226 -2.88 -26.78 -21.38
CA LEU A 226 -3.93 -25.75 -21.50
C LEU A 226 -4.73 -25.63 -20.19
N ALA A 227 -5.08 -26.74 -19.57
CA ALA A 227 -5.84 -26.72 -18.31
C ALA A 227 -5.06 -26.03 -17.18
N SER A 228 -3.75 -26.25 -17.09
CA SER A 228 -2.90 -25.55 -16.13
C SER A 228 -2.82 -24.06 -16.43
N PHE A 229 -2.72 -23.67 -17.70
CA PHE A 229 -2.74 -22.25 -18.10
C PHE A 229 -4.05 -21.55 -17.69
N LEU A 230 -5.20 -22.13 -18.03
CA LEU A 230 -6.51 -21.54 -17.68
C LEU A 230 -6.70 -21.42 -16.16
N THR A 231 -6.18 -22.38 -15.40
CA THR A 231 -6.24 -22.36 -13.93
C THR A 231 -5.28 -21.33 -13.34
N ALA A 232 -4.03 -21.32 -13.80
CA ALA A 232 -3.00 -20.42 -13.29
C ALA A 232 -3.41 -18.97 -13.51
N THR A 233 -3.90 -18.66 -14.70
CA THR A 233 -4.28 -17.29 -15.07
C THR A 233 -5.62 -16.84 -14.46
N GLU A 234 -6.30 -17.65 -13.66
CA GLU A 234 -7.64 -17.32 -13.18
C GLU A 234 -8.60 -16.92 -14.33
N THR A 235 -8.55 -17.65 -15.45
CA THR A 235 -9.42 -17.39 -16.60
C THR A 235 -10.89 -17.41 -16.15
N THR A 236 -11.65 -16.35 -16.42
CA THR A 236 -13.10 -16.28 -16.10
C THR A 236 -13.97 -16.67 -17.29
N GLY A 237 -13.47 -16.51 -18.51
CA GLY A 237 -14.21 -16.77 -19.73
C GLY A 237 -13.32 -17.08 -20.93
N LEU A 238 -13.70 -18.10 -21.71
CA LEU A 238 -13.07 -18.44 -22.98
C LEU A 238 -14.13 -18.77 -24.03
N LEU A 239 -14.09 -18.04 -25.14
CA LEU A 239 -14.95 -18.23 -26.30
C LEU A 239 -14.09 -18.30 -27.57
N VAL A 240 -14.28 -19.34 -28.37
CA VAL A 240 -13.63 -19.51 -29.68
C VAL A 240 -14.72 -19.62 -30.74
N VAL A 241 -14.68 -18.69 -31.69
CA VAL A 241 -15.53 -18.65 -32.87
C VAL A 241 -14.66 -18.97 -34.08
N ARG A 242 -15.05 -19.98 -34.85
CA ARG A 242 -14.35 -20.39 -36.07
C ARG A 242 -15.32 -20.49 -37.22
N ALA A 243 -14.99 -19.88 -38.35
CA ALA A 243 -15.85 -19.81 -39.54
C ALA A 243 -17.29 -19.36 -39.22
N GLY A 244 -17.43 -18.36 -38.34
CA GLY A 244 -18.72 -17.78 -37.95
C GLY A 244 -19.56 -18.59 -36.96
N ALA A 245 -19.07 -19.72 -36.45
CA ALA A 245 -19.75 -20.55 -35.45
C ALA A 245 -18.95 -20.70 -34.15
N ILE A 246 -19.63 -20.82 -33.01
CA ILE A 246 -19.00 -21.10 -31.71
C ILE A 246 -18.44 -22.52 -31.75
N ALA A 247 -17.11 -22.62 -31.74
CA ALA A 247 -16.36 -23.86 -31.64
C ALA A 247 -16.14 -24.26 -30.18
N HIS A 248 -15.87 -23.30 -29.30
CA HIS A 248 -15.73 -23.56 -27.86
C HIS A 248 -16.28 -22.39 -27.05
N GLU A 249 -16.93 -22.68 -25.92
CA GLU A 249 -17.45 -21.69 -24.99
C GLU A 249 -17.39 -22.28 -23.59
N ALA A 250 -16.65 -21.63 -22.69
CA ALA A 250 -16.53 -22.03 -21.30
C ALA A 250 -16.43 -20.81 -20.37
N TYR A 251 -17.03 -20.95 -19.19
CA TYR A 251 -17.05 -19.94 -18.15
C TYR A 251 -16.59 -20.56 -16.84
N TYR A 252 -15.88 -19.77 -16.05
CA TYR A 252 -15.19 -20.22 -14.84
C TYR A 252 -15.37 -19.21 -13.72
N LEU A 253 -14.94 -19.57 -12.51
CA LEU A 253 -14.90 -18.68 -11.34
C LEU A 253 -16.24 -17.96 -11.06
N GLY A 254 -17.34 -18.68 -11.30
CA GLY A 254 -18.70 -18.22 -11.08
C GLY A 254 -19.33 -17.41 -12.22
N ALA A 255 -18.63 -17.22 -13.34
CA ALA A 255 -19.20 -16.61 -14.54
C ALA A 255 -20.07 -17.59 -15.33
N ASP A 256 -21.00 -17.04 -16.12
CA ASP A 256 -21.84 -17.76 -17.08
C ASP A 256 -22.05 -16.92 -18.35
N GLU A 257 -22.87 -17.40 -19.29
CA GLU A 257 -23.12 -16.74 -20.57
C GLU A 257 -23.80 -15.36 -20.48
N THR A 258 -24.35 -15.02 -19.32
CA THR A 258 -24.98 -13.71 -19.06
C THR A 258 -24.07 -12.76 -18.29
N SER A 259 -22.92 -13.26 -17.78
CA SER A 259 -21.91 -12.41 -17.16
C SER A 259 -21.42 -11.35 -18.14
N GLN A 260 -21.22 -10.14 -17.62
CA GLN A 260 -20.51 -9.08 -18.32
C GLN A 260 -19.08 -8.99 -17.81
N PHE A 261 -18.18 -8.67 -18.73
CA PHE A 261 -16.76 -8.63 -18.49
C PHE A 261 -16.21 -7.28 -18.89
N THR A 262 -15.42 -6.69 -18.00
CA THR A 262 -14.76 -5.41 -18.25
C THR A 262 -13.69 -5.53 -19.32
N SER A 263 -13.77 -4.70 -20.34
CA SER A 263 -12.87 -4.67 -21.49
C SER A 263 -11.44 -4.31 -21.09
N TRP A 264 -11.30 -3.55 -20.00
CA TRP A 264 -10.15 -2.67 -19.83
C TRP A 264 -9.83 -1.98 -21.16
N SER A 265 -8.60 -2.06 -21.64
CA SER A 265 -8.15 -1.41 -22.87
C SER A 265 -8.68 -2.01 -24.17
N VAL A 266 -9.40 -3.15 -24.16
CA VAL A 266 -10.12 -3.64 -25.36
C VAL A 266 -11.13 -2.58 -25.88
N ALA A 267 -11.65 -1.73 -24.99
CA ALA A 267 -12.52 -0.62 -25.39
C ALA A 267 -11.86 0.37 -26.35
N LYS A 268 -10.53 0.48 -26.37
CA LYS A 268 -9.81 1.36 -27.30
C LYS A 268 -10.02 0.95 -28.76
N SER A 269 -10.08 -0.35 -29.03
CA SER A 269 -10.38 -0.88 -30.37
C SER A 269 -11.83 -0.60 -30.78
N VAL A 270 -12.76 -0.65 -29.82
CA VAL A 270 -14.17 -0.25 -30.05
C VAL A 270 -14.24 1.25 -30.34
N LEU A 271 -13.55 2.09 -29.56
CA LEU A 271 -13.45 3.53 -29.81
C LEU A 271 -12.91 3.84 -31.21
N SER A 272 -11.85 3.15 -31.64
CA SER A 272 -11.29 3.28 -32.99
C SER A 272 -12.34 3.01 -34.07
N ALA A 273 -13.16 1.96 -33.92
CA ALA A 273 -14.24 1.67 -34.86
C ALA A 273 -15.28 2.82 -34.92
N LEU A 274 -15.62 3.43 -33.78
CA LEU A 274 -16.54 4.58 -33.74
C LEU A 274 -15.98 5.79 -34.49
N VAL A 275 -14.68 6.06 -34.36
CA VAL A 275 -14.00 7.13 -35.11
C VAL A 275 -14.06 6.85 -36.60
N GLY A 276 -13.78 5.61 -37.02
CA GLY A 276 -13.91 5.22 -38.43
C GLY A 276 -15.30 5.43 -38.99
N ILE A 277 -16.34 5.10 -38.23
CA ILE A 277 -17.73 5.36 -38.60
C ILE A 277 -17.99 6.88 -38.67
N ALA A 278 -17.49 7.67 -37.71
CA ALA A 278 -17.67 9.12 -37.71
C ALA A 278 -16.98 9.82 -38.89
N ILE A 279 -15.85 9.29 -39.35
CA ILE A 279 -15.19 9.76 -40.59
C ILE A 279 -16.03 9.42 -41.82
N ASP A 280 -16.57 8.20 -41.92
CA ASP A 280 -17.43 7.80 -43.04
C ASP A 280 -18.75 8.59 -43.10
N GLU A 281 -19.33 8.89 -41.93
CA GLU A 281 -20.49 9.76 -41.81
C GLU A 281 -20.17 11.25 -42.07
N GLY A 282 -18.89 11.62 -42.17
CA GLY A 282 -18.42 12.97 -42.47
C GLY A 282 -18.45 13.93 -41.28
N PHE A 283 -18.52 13.42 -40.05
CA PHE A 283 -18.40 14.22 -38.82
C PHE A 283 -16.95 14.61 -38.51
N ILE A 284 -16.00 13.75 -38.90
CA ILE A 284 -14.56 14.00 -38.80
C ILE A 284 -14.01 14.05 -40.23
N GLY A 285 -13.20 15.07 -40.56
CA GLY A 285 -12.66 15.28 -41.90
C GLY A 285 -11.71 14.17 -42.34
N GLY A 286 -10.87 13.70 -41.43
CA GLY A 286 -9.98 12.56 -41.63
C GLY A 286 -9.01 12.35 -40.46
N VAL A 287 -8.13 11.37 -40.57
CA VAL A 287 -7.14 11.06 -39.53
C VAL A 287 -6.01 12.11 -39.44
N ASP A 288 -5.81 12.90 -40.49
CA ASP A 288 -4.82 13.98 -40.54
C ASP A 288 -5.29 15.24 -39.79
N ASP A 289 -6.56 15.32 -39.40
CA ASP A 289 -7.07 16.48 -38.64
C ASP A 289 -6.40 16.54 -37.27
N LEU A 290 -6.24 17.76 -36.73
CA LEU A 290 -5.64 17.94 -35.42
C LEU A 290 -6.66 17.66 -34.31
N ILE A 291 -6.21 17.06 -33.21
CA ILE A 291 -7.04 16.90 -32.00
C ILE A 291 -7.58 18.27 -31.54
N THR A 292 -6.76 19.32 -31.63
CA THR A 292 -7.10 20.68 -31.21
C THR A 292 -8.12 21.38 -32.11
N ASP A 293 -8.36 20.90 -33.33
CA ASP A 293 -9.42 21.42 -34.20
C ASP A 293 -10.82 21.11 -33.63
N TYR A 294 -10.95 19.98 -32.93
CA TYR A 294 -12.19 19.53 -32.29
C TYR A 294 -12.23 19.86 -30.79
N VAL A 295 -11.07 19.89 -30.12
CA VAL A 295 -10.95 20.13 -28.67
C VAL A 295 -10.02 21.33 -28.40
N PRO A 296 -10.50 22.58 -28.57
CA PRO A 296 -9.66 23.77 -28.46
C PRO A 296 -9.05 24.01 -27.07
N GLY A 297 -9.58 23.37 -26.02
CA GLY A 297 -9.00 23.44 -24.67
C GLY A 297 -7.65 22.74 -24.53
N LEU A 298 -7.22 21.98 -25.55
CA LEU A 298 -5.92 21.31 -25.59
C LEU A 298 -4.83 22.12 -26.33
N ILE A 299 -5.15 23.33 -26.81
CA ILE A 299 -4.14 24.28 -27.31
C ILE A 299 -3.15 24.59 -26.17
N ASP A 300 -1.86 24.75 -26.49
CA ASP A 300 -0.76 24.92 -25.54
C ASP A 300 -0.48 23.71 -24.62
N SER A 301 -1.12 22.55 -24.84
CA SER A 301 -0.82 21.28 -24.14
C SER A 301 0.11 20.38 -24.97
N GLY A 302 0.47 19.21 -24.44
CA GLY A 302 1.20 18.17 -25.17
C GLY A 302 0.51 17.74 -26.48
N TYR A 303 -0.82 17.88 -26.56
CA TYR A 303 -1.64 17.54 -27.74
C TYR A 303 -1.68 18.61 -28.82
N ASP A 304 -1.08 19.79 -28.62
CA ASP A 304 -1.10 20.85 -29.62
C ASP A 304 -0.31 20.44 -30.88
N GLY A 305 -1.00 20.35 -32.02
CA GLY A 305 -0.43 19.86 -33.27
C GLY A 305 -0.31 18.34 -33.38
N VAL A 306 -0.95 17.57 -32.50
CA VAL A 306 -1.08 16.11 -32.64
C VAL A 306 -2.28 15.78 -33.55
N THR A 307 -2.08 14.90 -34.53
CA THR A 307 -3.16 14.43 -35.41
C THR A 307 -4.00 13.32 -34.75
N ILE A 308 -5.20 13.08 -35.29
CA ILE A 308 -6.02 11.94 -34.88
C ILE A 308 -5.29 10.61 -35.17
N GLU A 309 -4.57 10.49 -36.29
CA GLU A 309 -3.76 9.30 -36.61
C GLU A 309 -2.70 9.02 -35.54
N GLU A 310 -1.94 10.04 -35.16
CA GLU A 310 -0.88 9.91 -34.15
C GLU A 310 -1.46 9.48 -32.80
N ALA A 311 -2.61 10.03 -32.41
CA ALA A 311 -3.31 9.56 -31.21
C ALA A 311 -3.83 8.13 -31.40
N LEU A 312 -4.44 7.76 -32.53
CA LEU A 312 -4.95 6.41 -32.79
C LEU A 312 -3.86 5.35 -32.76
N THR A 313 -2.66 5.70 -33.20
CA THR A 313 -1.48 4.82 -33.30
C THR A 313 -0.59 4.85 -32.06
N MET A 314 -0.99 5.54 -30.98
CA MET A 314 -0.20 5.68 -29.74
C MET A 314 1.16 6.34 -29.99
N SER A 315 1.20 7.35 -30.86
CA SER A 315 2.40 8.06 -31.28
C SER A 315 2.29 9.57 -31.06
N SER A 316 1.46 10.02 -30.11
CA SER A 316 1.27 11.45 -29.82
C SER A 316 2.51 12.16 -29.25
N GLY A 317 3.43 11.41 -28.63
CA GLY A 317 4.62 11.95 -27.98
C GLY A 317 4.34 12.70 -26.67
N VAL A 318 3.13 12.59 -26.10
CA VAL A 318 2.78 13.19 -24.81
C VAL A 318 3.52 12.51 -23.64
N ALA A 319 3.91 13.30 -22.63
CA ALA A 319 4.45 12.80 -21.39
C ALA A 319 3.32 12.23 -20.51
N PHE A 320 3.21 10.90 -20.40
CA PHE A 320 2.23 10.24 -19.55
C PHE A 320 2.79 8.94 -18.96
N ASP A 321 2.77 8.80 -17.64
CA ASP A 321 3.22 7.61 -16.91
C ASP A 321 2.09 6.58 -16.72
N GLU A 322 2.22 5.43 -17.40
CA GLU A 322 1.30 4.27 -17.36
C GLU A 322 1.64 3.25 -16.25
N ASP A 323 2.58 3.51 -15.35
CA ASP A 323 2.91 2.56 -14.27
C ASP A 323 1.72 2.38 -13.30
N TYR A 324 1.03 1.24 -13.39
CA TYR A 324 -0.13 0.91 -12.55
C TYR A 324 0.24 0.60 -11.09
N ASP A 325 1.48 0.16 -10.83
CA ASP A 325 1.96 -0.16 -9.49
C ASP A 325 2.44 1.09 -8.73
N ASN A 326 2.85 2.12 -9.47
CA ASN A 326 3.23 3.40 -8.90
C ASN A 326 1.99 4.28 -8.63
N PHE A 327 1.60 4.40 -7.36
CA PHE A 327 0.49 5.28 -6.95
C PHE A 327 0.67 6.76 -7.38
N ALA A 328 1.91 7.19 -7.64
CA ALA A 328 2.19 8.56 -8.07
C ALA A 328 2.18 8.76 -9.60
N SER A 329 1.96 7.72 -10.40
CA SER A 329 1.88 7.77 -11.87
C SER A 329 0.67 8.56 -12.36
N ASP A 330 0.70 8.97 -13.63
CA ASP A 330 -0.37 9.77 -14.22
C ASP A 330 -1.64 8.94 -14.41
N VAL A 331 -1.54 7.65 -14.73
CA VAL A 331 -2.70 6.75 -14.82
C VAL A 331 -3.43 6.60 -13.47
N ASN A 332 -2.70 6.45 -12.36
CA ASN A 332 -3.30 6.36 -11.03
C ASN A 332 -3.91 7.70 -10.60
N ARG A 333 -3.24 8.82 -10.89
CA ARG A 333 -3.77 10.17 -10.65
C ARG A 333 -5.03 10.44 -11.47
N LEU A 334 -5.08 9.98 -12.72
CA LEU A 334 -6.26 10.06 -13.58
C LEU A 334 -7.44 9.32 -12.94
N PHE A 335 -7.27 8.06 -12.53
CA PHE A 335 -8.36 7.31 -11.86
C PHE A 335 -8.84 8.01 -10.58
N VAL A 336 -7.92 8.52 -9.75
CA VAL A 336 -8.29 9.28 -8.53
C VAL A 336 -9.02 10.58 -8.88
N SER A 337 -8.56 11.30 -9.90
CA SER A 337 -9.18 12.53 -10.40
C SER A 337 -10.62 12.26 -10.84
N LEU A 338 -10.82 11.25 -11.69
CA LEU A 338 -12.13 10.83 -12.20
C LEU A 338 -13.08 10.38 -11.08
N ALA A 339 -12.58 9.60 -10.11
CA ALA A 339 -13.35 9.18 -8.93
C ALA A 339 -13.79 10.37 -8.07
N MET A 340 -13.05 11.48 -8.12
CA MET A 340 -13.34 12.73 -7.43
C MET A 340 -14.15 13.73 -8.27
N GLY A 341 -14.48 13.39 -9.52
CA GLY A 341 -15.25 14.23 -10.46
C GLY A 341 -14.39 15.24 -11.23
N GLY A 342 -13.11 14.95 -11.43
CA GLY A 342 -12.22 15.73 -12.30
C GLY A 342 -12.58 15.58 -13.78
N SER A 343 -12.19 16.58 -14.57
CA SER A 343 -12.38 16.59 -16.02
C SER A 343 -11.27 15.83 -16.73
N MET A 344 -11.63 15.02 -17.72
CA MET A 344 -10.68 14.37 -18.62
C MET A 344 -9.93 15.39 -19.48
N GLU A 345 -10.64 16.40 -20.01
CA GLU A 345 -10.02 17.47 -20.80
C GLU A 345 -9.02 18.27 -19.96
N ASP A 346 -9.35 18.64 -18.72
CA ASP A 346 -8.41 19.36 -17.83
C ASP A 346 -7.16 18.52 -17.51
N THR A 347 -7.32 17.19 -17.45
CA THR A 347 -6.20 16.28 -17.21
C THR A 347 -5.26 16.27 -18.41
N LEU A 348 -5.79 16.20 -19.64
CA LEU A 348 -5.00 16.25 -20.87
C LEU A 348 -4.37 17.63 -21.10
N ALA A 349 -5.08 18.72 -20.79
CA ALA A 349 -4.59 20.08 -20.92
C ALA A 349 -3.37 20.36 -20.01
N ALA A 350 -3.20 19.58 -18.94
CA ALA A 350 -2.05 19.68 -18.04
C ALA A 350 -0.83 18.85 -18.48
N LEU A 351 -0.96 18.01 -19.51
CA LEU A 351 0.14 17.18 -19.99
C LEU A 351 1.08 17.99 -20.88
N GLU A 352 2.37 17.69 -20.78
CA GLU A 352 3.41 18.29 -21.60
C GLU A 352 3.86 17.33 -22.71
N ARG A 353 4.57 17.86 -23.72
CA ARG A 353 5.17 17.05 -24.78
C ARG A 353 6.52 16.49 -24.32
N ASP A 354 6.74 15.20 -24.53
CA ASP A 354 8.03 14.53 -24.31
C ASP A 354 8.78 14.29 -25.63
N ARG A 355 8.05 13.87 -26.68
CA ARG A 355 8.61 13.51 -28.00
C ARG A 355 7.85 14.21 -29.13
N GLU A 356 8.48 14.24 -30.30
CA GLU A 356 7.80 14.68 -31.51
C GLU A 356 6.70 13.68 -31.91
N PRO A 357 5.47 14.12 -32.21
CA PRO A 357 4.40 13.24 -32.67
C PRO A 357 4.78 12.46 -33.93
N GLY A 358 4.25 11.25 -34.05
CA GLY A 358 4.50 10.35 -35.19
C GLY A 358 5.91 9.77 -35.27
N THR A 359 6.76 9.95 -34.24
CA THR A 359 8.15 9.45 -34.25
C THR A 359 8.41 8.23 -33.40
N TYR A 360 7.53 7.90 -32.44
CA TYR A 360 7.72 6.81 -31.50
C TYR A 360 6.38 6.26 -31.03
N ASN A 361 6.18 4.94 -31.10
CA ASN A 361 5.01 4.27 -30.55
C ASN A 361 5.18 4.10 -29.03
N ASN A 362 4.41 4.85 -28.25
CA ASN A 362 4.37 4.78 -26.79
C ASN A 362 2.92 4.61 -26.32
N TYR A 363 2.60 3.44 -25.79
CA TYR A 363 1.25 3.16 -25.33
C TYR A 363 0.86 4.04 -24.13
N VAL A 364 -0.15 4.91 -24.33
CA VAL A 364 -0.69 5.80 -23.30
C VAL A 364 -2.22 5.91 -23.40
N SER A 365 -2.90 5.88 -22.26
CA SER A 365 -4.35 5.93 -22.13
C SER A 365 -4.90 7.31 -22.44
N SER A 366 -4.10 8.36 -22.22
CA SER A 366 -4.44 9.75 -22.55
C SER A 366 -4.79 9.93 -24.02
N ASP A 367 -4.12 9.21 -24.94
CA ASP A 367 -4.42 9.30 -26.38
C ASP A 367 -5.83 8.82 -26.71
N SER A 368 -6.31 7.80 -25.98
CA SER A 368 -7.68 7.31 -26.17
C SER A 368 -8.71 8.26 -25.56
N ILE A 369 -8.33 9.03 -24.53
CA ILE A 369 -9.16 10.14 -24.02
C ILE A 369 -9.25 11.24 -25.06
N GLY A 370 -8.14 11.66 -25.66
CA GLY A 370 -8.12 12.69 -26.69
C GLY A 370 -9.02 12.31 -27.88
N VAL A 371 -8.89 11.08 -28.37
CA VAL A 371 -9.74 10.53 -29.43
C VAL A 371 -11.22 10.47 -29.04
N GLY A 372 -11.53 10.10 -27.79
CA GLY A 372 -12.91 10.10 -27.27
C GLY A 372 -13.52 11.51 -27.24
N LEU A 373 -12.75 12.51 -26.79
CA LEU A 373 -13.20 13.91 -26.78
C LEU A 373 -13.46 14.42 -28.20
N VAL A 374 -12.60 14.06 -29.18
CA VAL A 374 -12.83 14.37 -30.60
C VAL A 374 -14.13 13.75 -31.10
N LEU A 375 -14.38 12.48 -30.82
CA LEU A 375 -15.59 11.78 -31.24
C LEU A 375 -16.86 12.49 -30.73
N GLU A 376 -16.92 12.81 -29.44
CA GLU A 376 -18.08 13.50 -28.86
C GLU A 376 -18.25 14.93 -29.39
N ALA A 377 -17.14 15.67 -29.55
CA ALA A 377 -17.17 17.02 -30.09
C ALA A 377 -17.64 17.06 -31.56
N ALA A 378 -17.16 16.13 -32.38
CA ALA A 378 -17.46 16.05 -33.81
C ALA A 378 -18.90 15.59 -34.08
N THR A 379 -19.36 14.57 -33.36
CA THR A 379 -20.70 13.98 -33.56
C THR A 379 -21.79 14.74 -32.81
N GLY A 380 -21.43 15.45 -31.73
CA GLY A 380 -22.39 16.04 -30.79
C GLY A 380 -23.20 14.98 -30.01
N MET A 381 -22.76 13.73 -30.00
CA MET A 381 -23.39 12.60 -29.31
C MET A 381 -22.48 12.08 -28.20
N ALA A 382 -23.10 11.60 -27.11
CA ALA A 382 -22.36 10.88 -26.08
C ALA A 382 -21.84 9.55 -26.65
N SER A 383 -20.64 9.14 -26.25
CA SER A 383 -19.96 7.97 -26.81
C SER A 383 -20.77 6.67 -26.66
N GLU A 384 -21.51 6.50 -25.56
CA GLU A 384 -22.38 5.33 -25.33
C GLU A 384 -23.57 5.27 -26.29
N ASP A 385 -24.16 6.42 -26.63
CA ASP A 385 -25.31 6.53 -27.51
C ASP A 385 -24.87 6.32 -28.96
N TYR A 386 -23.69 6.87 -29.31
CA TYR A 386 -23.08 6.67 -30.61
C TYR A 386 -22.68 5.19 -30.79
N LEU A 387 -22.04 4.57 -29.78
CA LEU A 387 -21.76 3.14 -29.75
C LEU A 387 -23.03 2.32 -29.94
N SER A 388 -24.06 2.57 -29.13
CA SER A 388 -25.32 1.83 -29.19
C SER A 388 -25.93 1.89 -30.59
N THR A 389 -26.08 3.09 -31.15
CA THR A 389 -26.84 3.30 -32.39
C THR A 389 -26.06 3.01 -33.67
N ARG A 390 -24.74 3.19 -33.68
CA ARG A 390 -23.92 3.05 -34.90
C ARG A 390 -23.14 1.75 -35.00
N LEU A 391 -22.84 1.11 -33.88
CA LEU A 391 -22.06 -0.13 -33.88
C LEU A 391 -22.78 -1.27 -33.17
N TRP A 392 -23.23 -1.09 -31.93
CA TRP A 392 -23.77 -2.19 -31.10
C TRP A 392 -25.06 -2.78 -31.67
N GLN A 393 -26.05 -1.94 -31.98
CA GLN A 393 -27.30 -2.39 -32.60
C GLN A 393 -27.07 -2.91 -34.03
N PRO A 394 -26.34 -2.20 -34.94
CA PRO A 394 -26.13 -2.70 -36.30
C PRO A 394 -25.34 -4.01 -36.37
N MET A 395 -24.31 -4.17 -35.53
CA MET A 395 -23.55 -5.42 -35.41
C MET A 395 -24.41 -6.60 -34.97
N GLY A 396 -25.56 -6.34 -34.33
CA GLY A 396 -26.46 -7.35 -33.81
C GLY A 396 -25.97 -7.95 -32.50
N ALA A 397 -25.48 -7.12 -31.59
CA ALA A 397 -25.20 -7.53 -30.21
C ALA A 397 -26.43 -8.18 -29.57
N GLU A 398 -26.22 -9.22 -28.77
CA GLU A 398 -27.30 -9.99 -28.13
C GLU A 398 -27.71 -9.43 -26.77
N SER A 399 -26.81 -8.75 -26.07
CA SER A 399 -27.06 -8.17 -24.75
C SER A 399 -26.75 -6.69 -24.72
N ASP A 400 -27.51 -5.97 -23.90
CA ASP A 400 -27.14 -4.61 -23.50
C ASP A 400 -25.75 -4.66 -22.84
N ALA A 401 -24.92 -3.69 -23.16
CA ALA A 401 -23.64 -3.45 -22.50
C ALA A 401 -23.77 -2.24 -21.57
N TYR A 402 -22.74 -1.96 -20.77
CA TYR A 402 -22.59 -0.67 -20.13
C TYR A 402 -21.15 -0.18 -20.19
N TRP A 403 -20.97 1.13 -20.21
CA TRP A 403 -19.66 1.77 -20.26
C TRP A 403 -19.44 2.58 -18.99
N SER A 404 -18.39 2.26 -18.23
CA SER A 404 -18.06 2.97 -16.99
C SER A 404 -17.70 4.44 -17.23
N THR A 405 -17.97 5.26 -16.23
CA THR A 405 -17.78 6.73 -16.20
C THR A 405 -16.99 7.15 -14.97
N GLY A 406 -16.49 8.38 -14.96
CA GLY A 406 -16.07 9.05 -13.72
C GLY A 406 -17.28 9.41 -12.83
N ARG A 407 -17.06 10.19 -11.76
CA ARG A 407 -18.18 10.69 -10.94
C ARG A 407 -19.03 11.70 -11.75
N ASP A 408 -20.19 11.24 -12.22
CA ASP A 408 -21.18 12.01 -13.00
C ASP A 408 -20.65 12.59 -14.32
N GLY A 409 -19.63 11.96 -14.92
CA GLY A 409 -18.97 12.41 -16.14
C GLY A 409 -19.31 11.59 -17.40
N PRO A 410 -18.67 11.91 -18.55
CA PRO A 410 -18.69 11.05 -19.74
C PRO A 410 -18.06 9.68 -19.46
N VAL A 411 -18.27 8.74 -20.38
CA VAL A 411 -17.67 7.41 -20.31
C VAL A 411 -16.15 7.50 -20.34
N LEU A 412 -15.47 6.46 -19.87
CA LEU A 412 -14.01 6.37 -19.90
C LEU A 412 -13.58 5.75 -21.23
N PRO A 413 -13.25 6.51 -22.29
CA PRO A 413 -13.06 5.94 -23.65
C PRO A 413 -11.81 5.05 -23.77
N PHE A 414 -10.85 5.21 -22.86
CA PHE A 414 -9.64 4.39 -22.79
C PHE A 414 -9.87 3.03 -22.12
N CYS A 415 -10.97 2.88 -21.38
CA CYS A 415 -11.43 1.64 -20.78
C CYS A 415 -12.96 1.65 -20.82
N CYS A 416 -13.75 1.46 -19.78
CA CYS A 416 -14.02 0.14 -19.23
C CYS A 416 -15.44 -0.25 -19.73
N LEU A 417 -15.54 -0.65 -21.00
CA LEU A 417 -16.78 -1.19 -21.57
C LEU A 417 -17.03 -2.56 -20.93
N ASN A 418 -18.26 -2.87 -20.58
CA ASN A 418 -18.64 -4.15 -19.99
C ASN A 418 -19.70 -4.81 -20.88
N ALA A 419 -19.37 -5.99 -21.38
CA ALA A 419 -20.21 -6.73 -22.32
C ALA A 419 -20.04 -8.24 -22.12
N THR A 420 -20.92 -9.03 -22.73
CA THR A 420 -20.80 -10.49 -22.73
C THR A 420 -19.64 -10.94 -23.63
N LEU A 421 -19.07 -12.13 -23.37
CA LEU A 421 -18.02 -12.69 -24.25
C LEU A 421 -18.50 -12.82 -25.70
N ARG A 422 -19.76 -13.18 -25.90
CA ARG A 422 -20.34 -13.33 -27.24
C ARG A 422 -20.39 -12.02 -27.99
N ASP A 423 -20.71 -10.91 -27.31
CA ASP A 423 -20.74 -9.61 -27.95
C ASP A 423 -19.34 -9.06 -28.25
N TYR A 424 -18.35 -9.34 -27.40
CA TYR A 424 -16.94 -9.12 -27.79
C TYR A 424 -16.54 -9.98 -28.99
N ALA A 425 -16.99 -11.24 -29.07
CA ALA A 425 -16.69 -12.09 -30.23
C ALA A 425 -17.40 -11.62 -31.50
N ARG A 426 -18.59 -11.01 -31.40
CA ARG A 426 -19.25 -10.34 -32.54
C ARG A 426 -18.42 -9.17 -33.04
N PHE A 427 -17.87 -8.38 -32.14
CA PHE A 427 -16.97 -7.27 -32.51
C PHE A 427 -15.71 -7.78 -33.21
N GLY A 428 -15.06 -8.82 -32.67
CA GLY A 428 -13.93 -9.47 -33.34
C GLY A 428 -14.30 -10.07 -34.70
N ARG A 429 -15.46 -10.74 -34.79
CA ARG A 429 -15.97 -11.29 -36.06
C ARG A 429 -16.25 -10.19 -37.07
N LEU A 430 -16.79 -9.05 -36.65
CA LEU A 430 -17.04 -7.92 -37.54
C LEU A 430 -15.73 -7.44 -38.19
N PHE A 431 -14.61 -7.41 -37.46
CA PHE A 431 -13.28 -7.10 -38.02
C PHE A 431 -12.70 -8.22 -38.91
N LEU A 432 -13.01 -9.49 -38.64
CA LEU A 432 -12.69 -10.59 -39.55
C LEU A 432 -13.43 -10.50 -40.88
N GLU A 433 -14.69 -10.06 -40.83
CA GLU A 433 -15.58 -9.90 -41.99
C GLU A 433 -15.45 -8.50 -42.61
N ASN A 434 -14.28 -7.87 -42.49
CA ASN A 434 -13.95 -6.55 -43.06
C ASN A 434 -14.98 -5.44 -42.74
N GLY A 435 -15.57 -5.48 -41.55
CA GLY A 435 -16.52 -4.48 -41.07
C GLY A 435 -17.96 -4.68 -41.55
N ALA A 436 -18.26 -5.80 -42.22
CA ALA A 436 -19.57 -6.08 -42.78
C ALA A 436 -20.31 -7.20 -42.04
N ARG A 437 -21.63 -7.06 -41.94
CA ARG A 437 -22.56 -8.10 -41.49
C ARG A 437 -23.60 -8.33 -42.58
N ASP A 438 -23.74 -9.57 -43.04
CA ASP A 438 -24.76 -9.97 -44.03
C ASP A 438 -24.81 -9.06 -45.29
N GLY A 439 -23.65 -8.51 -45.69
CA GLY A 439 -23.50 -7.58 -46.81
C GLY A 439 -23.79 -6.10 -46.49
N GLN A 440 -24.22 -5.78 -45.27
CA GLN A 440 -24.28 -4.40 -44.77
C GLN A 440 -22.92 -3.99 -44.21
N GLN A 441 -22.31 -2.96 -44.78
CA GLN A 441 -21.10 -2.34 -44.23
C GLN A 441 -21.48 -1.56 -42.96
N ILE A 442 -20.83 -1.87 -41.84
CA ILE A 442 -21.04 -1.19 -40.55
C ILE A 442 -19.82 -0.34 -40.22
N ILE A 443 -18.63 -0.94 -40.24
CA ILE A 443 -17.35 -0.24 -40.13
C ILE A 443 -16.75 -0.18 -41.54
N PRO A 444 -16.25 0.94 -42.07
CA PRO A 444 -15.68 0.98 -43.41
C PRO A 444 -14.57 -0.06 -43.61
N GLU A 445 -14.58 -0.78 -44.73
CA GLU A 445 -13.56 -1.79 -45.05
C GLU A 445 -12.15 -1.21 -45.01
N THR A 446 -11.98 -0.01 -45.58
CA THR A 446 -10.70 0.73 -45.55
C THR A 446 -10.24 1.07 -44.14
N TRP A 447 -11.17 1.33 -43.21
CA TRP A 447 -10.86 1.58 -41.82
C TRP A 447 -10.39 0.31 -41.12
N VAL A 448 -11.05 -0.82 -41.39
CA VAL A 448 -10.64 -2.13 -40.84
C VAL A 448 -9.23 -2.49 -41.33
N GLU A 449 -8.92 -2.29 -42.60
CA GLU A 449 -7.56 -2.53 -43.13
C GLU A 449 -6.49 -1.64 -42.50
N ALA A 450 -6.76 -0.34 -42.37
CA ALA A 450 -5.84 0.62 -41.74
C ALA A 450 -5.68 0.35 -40.23
N SER A 451 -6.75 -0.10 -39.58
CA SER A 451 -6.74 -0.38 -38.14
C SER A 451 -5.87 -1.57 -37.77
N THR A 452 -5.73 -2.57 -38.64
CA THR A 452 -5.07 -3.83 -38.33
C THR A 452 -3.72 -3.99 -39.04
N ARG A 453 -3.12 -2.89 -39.53
CA ARG A 453 -1.81 -2.91 -40.21
C ARG A 453 -0.95 -1.72 -39.77
N PRO A 454 0.39 -1.87 -39.71
CA PRO A 454 1.26 -0.74 -39.42
C PRO A 454 1.23 0.24 -40.59
N SER A 455 1.09 1.54 -40.30
CA SER A 455 1.14 2.60 -41.33
C SER A 455 2.52 3.27 -41.44
N ALA A 456 3.42 3.03 -40.48
CA ALA A 456 4.72 3.70 -40.39
C ALA A 456 5.79 2.81 -39.72
N PRO A 457 7.10 3.09 -39.96
CA PRO A 457 8.19 2.26 -39.42
C PRO A 457 8.23 2.12 -37.89
N HIS A 458 7.78 3.13 -37.14
CA HIS A 458 7.73 3.08 -35.67
C HIS A 458 6.57 2.21 -35.14
N LEU A 459 5.71 1.71 -36.02
CA LEU A 459 4.56 0.86 -35.71
C LEU A 459 4.77 -0.61 -36.14
N GLU A 460 5.87 -0.90 -36.83
CA GLU A 460 6.18 -2.24 -37.32
C GLU A 460 6.53 -3.18 -36.14
N PRO A 461 6.05 -4.44 -36.18
CA PRO A 461 6.40 -5.44 -35.19
C PRO A 461 7.88 -5.84 -35.22
N GLY A 462 8.35 -6.40 -34.11
CA GLY A 462 9.71 -6.89 -33.90
C GLY A 462 10.53 -6.02 -32.94
N ASP A 463 11.82 -6.31 -32.84
CA ASP A 463 12.78 -5.52 -32.05
C ASP A 463 12.97 -4.13 -32.67
N ASN A 464 12.06 -3.23 -32.35
CA ASN A 464 11.93 -1.91 -32.96
C ASN A 464 12.33 -0.81 -31.96
N PRO A 465 13.47 -0.11 -32.17
CA PRO A 465 13.93 0.92 -31.25
C PRO A 465 13.04 2.18 -31.23
N ALA A 466 12.08 2.28 -32.15
CA ALA A 466 11.09 3.35 -32.20
C ALA A 466 9.73 2.94 -31.60
N SER A 467 9.66 1.80 -30.94
CA SER A 467 8.48 1.32 -30.22
C SER A 467 8.85 1.02 -28.76
N PHE A 468 7.86 1.11 -27.88
CA PHE A 468 8.00 0.72 -26.48
C PHE A 468 7.93 -0.80 -26.29
N TRP A 469 7.38 -1.54 -27.26
CA TRP A 469 7.16 -2.99 -27.18
C TRP A 469 7.37 -3.69 -28.54
N THR A 470 7.53 -5.01 -28.53
CA THR A 470 7.83 -5.80 -29.73
C THR A 470 6.62 -6.03 -30.63
N PHE A 471 5.40 -5.83 -30.14
CA PHE A 471 4.21 -5.92 -30.96
C PHE A 471 4.08 -4.66 -31.82
N GLY A 472 3.68 -4.84 -33.07
CA GLY A 472 3.30 -3.75 -33.93
C GLY A 472 1.96 -3.15 -33.51
N TYR A 473 1.61 -2.02 -34.11
CA TYR A 473 0.39 -1.29 -33.76
C TYR A 473 -0.30 -0.67 -34.99
N GLY A 474 -1.63 -0.67 -34.98
CA GLY A 474 -2.46 0.04 -35.97
C GLY A 474 -3.37 1.06 -35.28
N TYR A 475 -4.60 1.25 -35.75
CA TYR A 475 -5.56 2.13 -35.08
C TYR A 475 -6.22 1.43 -33.90
N LYS A 476 -5.53 1.49 -32.75
CA LYS A 476 -5.92 0.84 -31.48
C LYS A 476 -6.00 -0.69 -31.54
N TRP A 477 -5.24 -1.33 -32.42
CA TRP A 477 -5.05 -2.78 -32.49
C TRP A 477 -3.57 -3.12 -32.44
N TRP A 478 -3.25 -4.18 -31.71
CA TRP A 478 -1.92 -4.77 -31.68
C TRP A 478 -1.73 -5.76 -32.81
N ILE A 479 -0.49 -5.90 -33.26
CA ILE A 479 -0.07 -6.80 -34.32
C ILE A 479 1.06 -7.67 -33.76
N PRO A 480 0.94 -9.01 -33.76
CA PRO A 480 1.99 -9.89 -33.24
C PRO A 480 3.34 -9.70 -33.95
N GLU A 481 4.42 -10.20 -33.33
CA GLU A 481 5.79 -10.06 -33.87
C GLU A 481 5.99 -10.67 -35.26
N ASN A 482 5.32 -11.79 -35.55
CA ASN A 482 5.42 -12.52 -36.81
C ASN A 482 4.01 -12.80 -37.34
N PRO A 483 3.29 -11.76 -37.82
CA PRO A 483 1.90 -11.92 -38.17
C PRO A 483 1.74 -12.59 -39.54
N GLU A 484 0.91 -13.63 -39.60
CA GLU A 484 0.31 -14.22 -40.80
C GLU A 484 -1.10 -13.64 -41.04
N ASP A 485 -1.30 -12.34 -40.79
CA ASP A 485 -2.59 -11.61 -40.83
C ASP A 485 -3.46 -11.73 -39.56
N GLU A 486 -2.82 -11.88 -38.40
CA GLU A 486 -3.47 -11.79 -37.10
C GLU A 486 -3.31 -10.42 -36.43
N PHE A 487 -4.29 -10.08 -35.61
CA PHE A 487 -4.33 -8.84 -34.84
C PHE A 487 -5.12 -9.05 -33.56
N LEU A 488 -4.89 -8.21 -32.55
CA LEU A 488 -5.55 -8.36 -31.26
C LEU A 488 -5.81 -7.05 -30.53
N ALA A 489 -6.90 -7.05 -29.76
CA ALA A 489 -7.19 -6.03 -28.75
C ALA A 489 -6.75 -6.58 -27.39
N ILE A 490 -6.02 -5.79 -26.61
CA ILE A 490 -5.46 -6.19 -25.32
C ILE A 490 -5.92 -5.24 -24.23
N GLY A 491 -6.45 -5.80 -23.15
CA GLY A 491 -6.73 -5.15 -21.87
C GLY A 491 -5.81 -5.67 -20.77
N ILE A 492 -5.49 -4.80 -19.80
CA ILE A 492 -4.73 -5.18 -18.61
C ILE A 492 -5.44 -6.33 -17.88
N TRP A 493 -4.67 -7.14 -17.15
CA TRP A 493 -5.12 -8.36 -16.49
C TRP A 493 -5.57 -9.49 -17.43
N GLY A 494 -5.29 -9.35 -18.74
CA GLY A 494 -5.42 -10.44 -19.69
C GLY A 494 -6.77 -10.51 -20.40
N GLN A 495 -7.32 -9.36 -20.78
CA GLN A 495 -8.51 -9.31 -21.64
C GLN A 495 -8.06 -9.30 -23.08
N TYR A 496 -8.48 -10.29 -23.86
CA TYR A 496 -8.04 -10.43 -25.24
C TYR A 496 -9.22 -10.66 -26.19
N ILE A 497 -9.21 -9.91 -27.29
CA ILE A 497 -9.87 -10.33 -28.54
C ILE A 497 -8.74 -10.59 -29.52
N TYR A 498 -8.56 -11.85 -29.90
CA TYR A 498 -7.58 -12.29 -30.88
C TYR A 498 -8.31 -12.68 -32.17
N ALA A 499 -7.86 -12.18 -33.31
CA ALA A 499 -8.43 -12.46 -34.60
C ALA A 499 -7.35 -12.96 -35.56
N ASP A 500 -7.62 -14.09 -36.21
CA ASP A 500 -6.79 -14.73 -37.22
C ASP A 500 -7.60 -14.86 -38.51
N ARG A 501 -7.23 -14.09 -39.53
CA ARG A 501 -7.93 -14.09 -40.82
C ARG A 501 -7.65 -15.31 -41.65
N VAL A 502 -6.45 -15.90 -41.57
CA VAL A 502 -6.10 -17.11 -42.32
C VAL A 502 -6.89 -18.31 -41.82
N ALA A 503 -7.02 -18.45 -40.50
CA ALA A 503 -7.81 -19.50 -39.88
C ALA A 503 -9.31 -19.17 -39.79
N HIS A 504 -9.74 -17.96 -40.20
CA HIS A 504 -11.09 -17.42 -39.98
C HIS A 504 -11.59 -17.63 -38.55
N THR A 505 -10.76 -17.27 -37.57
CA THR A 505 -10.98 -17.56 -36.15
C THR A 505 -10.90 -16.29 -35.31
N VAL A 506 -11.89 -16.10 -34.43
CA VAL A 506 -11.85 -15.11 -33.34
C VAL A 506 -11.87 -15.86 -32.02
N SER A 507 -10.92 -15.53 -31.16
CA SER A 507 -10.86 -16.01 -29.79
C SER A 507 -11.02 -14.83 -28.85
N VAL A 508 -11.93 -14.96 -27.89
CA VAL A 508 -12.10 -14.02 -26.79
C VAL A 508 -11.76 -14.75 -25.50
N ILE A 509 -10.75 -14.27 -24.79
CA ILE A 509 -10.32 -14.84 -23.52
C ILE A 509 -10.15 -13.72 -22.51
N PHE A 510 -10.84 -13.88 -21.37
CA PHE A 510 -10.85 -12.92 -20.28
C PHE A 510 -10.32 -13.62 -19.04
N ILE A 511 -9.33 -12.95 -18.46
CA ILE A 511 -8.43 -13.47 -17.46
C ILE A 511 -8.42 -12.48 -16.30
N GLU A 512 -8.17 -12.96 -15.08
CA GLU A 512 -8.13 -12.09 -13.91
C GLU A 512 -6.76 -12.07 -13.25
N ASP A 513 -5.88 -13.02 -13.53
CA ASP A 513 -4.50 -12.99 -13.09
C ASP A 513 -3.51 -13.20 -14.23
N ILE A 514 -2.51 -12.31 -14.29
CA ILE A 514 -1.33 -12.56 -15.11
C ILE A 514 -0.43 -13.44 -14.27
N ALA A 515 -0.88 -14.67 -13.97
CA ALA A 515 -0.04 -15.61 -13.26
C ALA A 515 1.16 -15.94 -14.15
N VAL A 516 2.28 -15.33 -13.80
CA VAL A 516 3.58 -15.59 -14.37
C VAL A 516 3.94 -17.02 -13.97
N GLU A 517 3.93 -17.96 -14.92
CA GLU A 517 4.56 -19.25 -14.65
C GLU A 517 6.02 -19.01 -14.19
N PRO A 518 6.51 -19.69 -13.15
CA PRO A 518 7.87 -19.49 -12.67
C PRO A 518 8.89 -19.64 -13.80
N GLY A 519 9.53 -18.55 -14.19
CA GLY A 519 10.55 -18.52 -15.25
C GLY A 519 10.19 -17.71 -16.51
N VAL A 520 9.03 -17.07 -16.58
CA VAL A 520 8.76 -16.02 -17.58
C VAL A 520 9.23 -14.68 -17.01
N ASP A 521 10.17 -14.04 -17.71
CA ASP A 521 10.66 -12.70 -17.39
C ASP A 521 9.65 -11.70 -17.94
N THR A 522 8.86 -11.06 -17.06
CA THR A 522 7.89 -10.02 -17.42
C THR A 522 8.49 -8.62 -17.39
N SER A 523 9.82 -8.49 -17.25
CA SER A 523 10.46 -7.17 -17.22
C SER A 523 10.25 -6.31 -18.48
N ASP A 524 9.74 -6.91 -19.58
CA ASP A 524 9.34 -6.22 -20.81
C ASP A 524 7.85 -5.82 -20.85
N MET A 525 7.02 -6.30 -19.90
CA MET A 525 5.61 -5.91 -19.72
C MET A 525 5.43 -5.01 -18.49
N ASP A 526 6.27 -5.19 -17.48
CA ASP A 526 6.41 -4.26 -16.37
C ASP A 526 7.25 -3.07 -16.84
N THR A 527 6.85 -1.87 -16.44
CA THR A 527 7.51 -0.57 -16.71
C THR A 527 8.92 -0.44 -16.10
N ASP A 528 9.67 -1.52 -15.92
CA ASP A 528 10.88 -1.57 -15.10
C ASP A 528 12.16 -1.06 -15.79
N HIS A 529 12.04 -0.45 -16.97
CA HIS A 529 13.17 0.21 -17.64
C HIS A 529 13.63 1.55 -17.05
N LEU A 530 13.10 1.96 -15.88
CA LEU A 530 13.63 3.10 -15.11
C LEU A 530 14.13 2.77 -13.68
N ARG A 531 14.32 1.50 -13.32
CA ARG A 531 14.86 1.12 -11.99
C ARG A 531 16.39 0.99 -11.92
N SER A 532 17.13 1.92 -12.54
CA SER A 532 18.48 2.19 -12.07
C SER A 532 18.42 3.32 -11.02
N HIS A 533 18.57 2.96 -9.74
CA HIS A 533 18.90 3.83 -8.58
C HIS A 533 17.80 4.18 -7.55
N VAL A 534 16.97 3.23 -7.09
CA VAL A 534 16.32 3.36 -5.76
C VAL A 534 16.26 2.01 -5.05
N PRO A 535 16.75 1.85 -3.80
CA PRO A 535 16.55 0.62 -3.03
C PRO A 535 15.10 0.51 -2.53
N CYS A 536 14.48 -0.65 -2.78
CA CYS A 536 13.21 -1.07 -2.21
C CYS A 536 13.27 -1.09 -0.68
N ASP A 537 12.34 -0.39 -0.03
CA ASP A 537 11.81 -0.68 1.30
C ASP A 537 10.88 0.49 1.71
N LEU A 538 9.62 0.50 1.28
CA LEU A 538 8.66 1.54 1.71
C LEU A 538 7.17 1.18 1.54
N GLU A 539 6.77 -0.06 1.77
CA GLU A 539 5.35 -0.47 1.68
C GLU A 539 4.44 -0.09 2.87
N TRP A 540 4.92 0.62 3.90
CA TRP A 540 4.12 0.87 5.12
C TRP A 540 3.80 2.34 5.44
N LEU A 541 4.04 3.28 4.51
CA LEU A 541 3.82 4.72 4.77
C LEU A 541 2.48 5.29 4.23
N ASN A 542 1.66 4.48 3.55
CA ASN A 542 0.48 4.94 2.82
C ASN A 542 -0.70 5.45 3.68
N LEU A 543 -0.78 5.13 4.97
CA LEU A 543 -1.92 5.62 5.79
C LEU A 543 -1.68 7.02 6.39
N PHE A 544 -0.43 7.44 6.57
CA PHE A 544 -0.11 8.72 7.23
C PHE A 544 -0.10 9.90 6.25
N GLN A 545 0.28 9.66 4.99
CA GLN A 545 0.33 10.70 3.94
C GLN A 545 -1.06 11.08 3.42
N VAL A 546 -1.96 10.12 3.24
CA VAL A 546 -3.36 10.37 2.82
C VAL A 546 -4.11 11.22 3.86
N THR A 547 -3.85 11.00 5.14
CA THR A 547 -4.46 11.77 6.24
C THR A 547 -3.95 13.22 6.28
N MET A 548 -2.69 13.47 5.93
CA MET A 548 -2.09 14.82 5.91
C MET A 548 -2.46 15.63 4.67
N LEU A 549 -2.60 15.01 3.50
CA LEU A 549 -3.08 15.67 2.27
C LEU A 549 -4.56 16.07 2.37
N ALA A 550 -5.40 15.20 2.95
CA ALA A 550 -6.79 15.53 3.24
C ALA A 550 -6.94 16.66 4.28
N PHE A 551 -5.99 16.79 5.22
CA PHE A 551 -5.98 17.89 6.20
C PHE A 551 -5.46 19.20 5.59
N ALA A 552 -4.42 19.15 4.75
CA ALA A 552 -3.87 20.32 4.06
C ALA A 552 -4.87 20.95 3.10
N HIS A 553 -5.63 20.13 2.36
CA HIS A 553 -6.66 20.63 1.44
C HIS A 553 -7.86 21.25 2.18
N ARG A 554 -8.17 20.80 3.40
CA ARG A 554 -9.25 21.37 4.23
C ARG A 554 -8.87 22.67 4.93
N VAL A 555 -7.58 22.90 5.16
CA VAL A 555 -7.07 24.16 5.75
C VAL A 555 -6.91 25.26 4.69
N ALA A 556 -6.67 24.92 3.42
CA ALA A 556 -6.57 25.89 2.33
C ALA A 556 -7.90 26.57 1.93
N LYS A 557 -9.06 25.99 2.29
CA LYS A 557 -10.39 26.51 1.89
C LYS A 557 -11.06 27.47 2.88
N ARG A 558 -10.36 27.99 3.88
CA ARG A 558 -10.91 29.03 4.79
C ARG A 558 -10.01 30.25 4.93
N ARG A 559 -10.35 31.28 4.13
CA ARG A 559 -10.31 32.74 4.40
C ARG A 559 -9.64 33.54 3.27
N ARG A 560 -10.47 34.24 2.49
CA ARG A 560 -10.10 35.54 1.92
C ARG A 560 -10.20 36.58 3.02
N PHE A 561 -9.12 37.32 3.30
CA PHE A 561 -9.16 38.71 3.74
C PHE A 561 -7.81 39.39 3.49
N GLY A 562 -7.86 40.52 2.77
CA GLY A 562 -7.07 41.73 3.03
C GLY A 562 -5.60 41.72 2.65
N GLY A 563 -5.25 42.55 1.66
CA GLY A 563 -3.90 42.77 1.16
C GLY A 563 -2.83 43.02 2.22
N CYS A 564 -1.72 42.30 2.08
CA CYS A 564 -0.38 42.78 2.34
C CYS A 564 0.60 41.87 1.56
N GLN A 565 1.38 42.47 0.68
CA GLN A 565 2.37 41.80 -0.15
C GLN A 565 3.60 41.51 0.73
N VAL A 566 3.93 40.24 0.95
CA VAL A 566 5.19 39.83 1.59
C VAL A 566 5.94 38.96 0.59
N SER A 567 6.96 39.55 -0.03
CA SER A 567 7.99 38.87 -0.79
C SER A 567 8.90 38.08 0.16
N GLY A 568 8.89 36.76 0.05
CA GLY A 568 9.78 35.88 0.80
C GLY A 568 9.66 34.45 0.29
N VAL A 569 10.66 34.02 -0.48
CA VAL A 569 10.85 32.64 -0.95
C VAL A 569 10.94 31.71 0.27
N PHE A 570 9.97 30.83 0.46
CA PHE A 570 10.05 29.72 1.41
C PHE A 570 10.54 28.47 0.67
N GLU A 571 11.85 28.24 0.71
CA GLU A 571 12.46 26.95 0.40
C GLU A 571 12.10 25.98 1.55
N ALA A 572 11.13 25.10 1.34
CA ALA A 572 10.82 24.02 2.28
C ALA A 572 11.87 22.91 2.13
N ARG A 573 13.03 23.06 2.79
CA ARG A 573 13.98 21.95 2.96
C ARG A 573 13.38 20.93 3.92
N SER A 574 12.95 19.80 3.37
CA SER A 574 12.68 18.56 4.08
C SER A 574 13.95 18.10 4.81
N ILE A 575 13.82 17.84 6.11
CA ILE A 575 14.85 17.17 6.93
C ILE A 575 14.43 15.69 7.00
N PRO A 576 15.12 14.76 6.31
CA PRO A 576 14.93 13.34 6.56
C PRO A 576 15.80 12.93 7.76
N PHE A 577 15.18 12.37 8.80
CA PHE A 577 15.90 11.53 9.75
C PHE A 577 16.13 10.16 9.09
N ALA A 578 17.20 10.06 8.31
CA ALA A 578 17.77 8.79 7.90
C ALA A 578 18.97 8.50 8.81
N VAL A 579 18.89 7.47 9.64
CA VAL A 579 20.07 6.91 10.33
C VAL A 579 20.66 5.84 9.41
N THR A 580 21.61 6.25 8.57
CA THR A 580 22.45 5.33 7.80
C THR A 580 23.57 4.80 8.70
N ILE A 581 23.52 3.53 9.12
CA ILE A 581 24.67 2.86 9.77
C ILE A 581 25.45 2.13 8.68
N ALA A 582 26.38 2.84 8.04
CA ALA A 582 27.38 2.23 7.19
C ALA A 582 28.60 1.82 8.03
N GLY A 583 28.90 0.52 8.08
CA GLY A 583 30.24 -0.02 8.31
C GLY A 583 30.88 0.16 9.70
N LYS A 584 31.08 -0.98 10.37
CA LYS A 584 31.87 -1.26 11.61
C LYS A 584 31.07 -1.26 12.92
N GLY A 585 31.06 -2.43 13.56
CA GLY A 585 30.88 -2.57 15.01
C GLY A 585 29.57 -3.24 15.44
N CYS A 586 29.59 -4.58 15.53
CA CYS A 586 28.51 -5.40 16.10
C CYS A 586 28.50 -5.34 17.66
N GLU A 587 28.64 -4.16 18.27
CA GLU A 587 28.73 -3.99 19.74
C GLU A 587 27.58 -3.20 20.38
N LEU A 588 26.63 -2.68 19.60
CA LEU A 588 25.50 -1.89 20.11
C LEU A 588 24.12 -2.57 20.05
N ALA A 589 24.01 -3.74 19.41
CA ALA A 589 22.75 -4.50 19.34
C ALA A 589 22.48 -5.33 20.63
N ALA A 590 23.54 -5.86 21.27
CA ALA A 590 23.42 -6.67 22.47
C ALA A 590 22.94 -5.89 23.73
N PRO A 591 23.34 -4.63 23.97
CA PRO A 591 22.83 -3.85 25.10
C PRO A 591 21.36 -3.46 24.95
N MET A 592 20.89 -3.14 23.73
CA MET A 592 19.49 -2.76 23.51
C MET A 592 18.53 -3.94 23.65
N LEU A 593 18.91 -5.12 23.14
CA LEU A 593 18.11 -6.34 23.33
C LEU A 593 18.05 -6.74 24.81
N ARG A 594 19.15 -6.54 25.56
CA ARG A 594 19.20 -6.75 27.01
C ARG A 594 18.29 -5.78 27.78
N ILE A 595 18.23 -4.52 27.39
CA ILE A 595 17.32 -3.52 27.99
C ILE A 595 15.86 -3.88 27.70
N PHE A 596 15.55 -4.36 26.50
CA PHE A 596 14.19 -4.77 26.12
C PHE A 596 13.73 -6.02 26.88
N VAL A 597 14.62 -7.02 27.03
CA VAL A 597 14.34 -8.25 27.81
C VAL A 597 14.24 -7.94 29.30
N GLU A 598 15.09 -7.06 29.86
CA GLU A 598 14.99 -6.64 31.26
C GLU A 598 13.73 -5.81 31.53
N MET A 599 13.26 -4.98 30.57
CA MET A 599 11.97 -4.28 30.64
C MET A 599 10.77 -5.25 30.61
N TYR A 600 10.82 -6.27 29.76
CA TYR A 600 9.74 -7.26 29.63
C TYR A 600 9.66 -8.17 30.87
N VAL A 601 10.81 -8.61 31.40
CA VAL A 601 10.89 -9.37 32.66
C VAL A 601 10.45 -8.53 33.87
N ALA A 602 10.73 -7.23 33.88
CA ALA A 602 10.25 -6.30 34.90
C ALA A 602 8.73 -6.06 34.82
N GLN A 603 8.15 -6.02 33.62
CA GLN A 603 6.70 -5.94 33.42
C GLN A 603 5.97 -7.22 33.87
N VAL A 604 6.53 -8.40 33.59
CA VAL A 604 5.97 -9.69 34.05
C VAL A 604 6.05 -9.84 35.58
N HIS A 605 7.12 -9.34 36.22
CA HIS A 605 7.24 -9.29 37.69
C HIS A 605 6.24 -8.35 38.37
N LEU A 606 5.74 -7.33 37.66
CA LEU A 606 4.75 -6.38 38.18
C LEU A 606 3.30 -6.85 37.97
N LEU A 607 3.05 -7.75 37.02
CA LEU A 607 1.72 -8.25 36.68
C LEU A 607 1.31 -9.54 37.42
N ILE A 608 2.28 -10.37 37.85
CA ILE A 608 1.99 -11.65 38.50
C ILE A 608 2.49 -11.59 39.96
N GLY A 609 1.57 -11.28 40.88
CA GLY A 609 1.82 -11.39 42.32
C GLY A 609 2.33 -12.79 42.72
N ARG A 610 3.08 -12.84 43.82
CA ARG A 610 3.93 -13.93 44.37
C ARG A 610 3.31 -15.34 44.58
N SER A 611 2.50 -15.87 43.68
CA SER A 611 1.91 -17.21 43.84
C SER A 611 1.73 -17.97 42.52
N SER A 612 2.82 -18.18 41.77
CA SER A 612 3.08 -19.45 41.05
C SER A 612 4.45 -19.38 40.38
N LEU A 613 5.49 -19.87 41.04
CA LEU A 613 6.88 -19.83 40.57
C LEU A 613 7.35 -21.16 39.97
N LYS A 614 6.44 -22.11 39.67
CA LYS A 614 6.83 -23.42 39.12
C LYS A 614 6.65 -23.56 37.60
N ASP A 615 5.82 -22.74 36.96
CA ASP A 615 5.59 -22.82 35.51
C ASP A 615 6.42 -21.79 34.70
N ALA A 616 6.86 -20.69 35.33
CA ALA A 616 7.70 -19.67 34.68
C ALA A 616 9.15 -20.14 34.42
N SER A 617 9.66 -21.14 35.14
CA SER A 617 11.01 -21.70 34.94
C SER A 617 11.13 -22.59 33.70
N ILE A 618 10.02 -23.10 33.16
CA ILE A 618 10.02 -23.94 31.95
C ILE A 618 10.13 -23.06 30.70
N VAL A 619 9.52 -21.87 30.69
CA VAL A 619 9.55 -20.93 29.55
C VAL A 619 10.90 -20.19 29.47
N ALA A 620 11.49 -19.81 30.61
CA ALA A 620 12.78 -19.12 30.64
C ALA A 620 13.98 -20.03 30.31
N SER A 621 13.90 -21.34 30.62
CA SER A 621 14.98 -22.28 30.30
C SER A 621 15.05 -22.65 28.81
N HIS A 622 13.91 -22.68 28.11
CA HIS A 622 13.87 -22.92 26.65
C HIS A 622 14.43 -21.74 25.83
N PHE A 623 14.24 -20.50 26.28
CA PHE A 623 14.79 -19.31 25.61
C PHE A 623 16.31 -19.21 25.74
N ILE A 624 16.87 -19.65 26.87
CA ILE A 624 18.33 -19.64 27.11
C ILE A 624 19.03 -20.75 26.31
N ASP A 625 18.42 -21.92 26.12
CA ASP A 625 19.04 -23.04 25.38
C ASP A 625 19.14 -22.75 23.86
N VAL A 626 18.14 -22.06 23.29
CA VAL A 626 18.15 -21.63 21.88
C VAL A 626 19.20 -20.53 21.63
N ALA A 627 19.31 -19.56 22.56
CA ALA A 627 20.30 -18.50 22.47
C ALA A 627 21.75 -18.99 22.67
N TRP A 628 21.94 -20.10 23.41
CA TRP A 628 23.26 -20.68 23.64
C TRP A 628 23.72 -21.58 22.49
N ARG A 629 22.82 -22.38 21.88
CA ARG A 629 23.15 -23.23 20.72
C ARG A 629 23.51 -22.45 19.45
N LEU A 630 22.95 -21.26 19.26
CA LEU A 630 23.31 -20.34 18.17
C LEU A 630 24.73 -19.73 18.30
N ARG A 631 25.41 -19.94 19.43
CA ARG A 631 26.71 -19.32 19.73
C ARG A 631 27.92 -20.21 19.48
N THR A 632 27.77 -21.52 19.26
CA THR A 632 28.90 -22.46 19.34
C THR A 632 29.10 -23.48 18.22
N GLU A 633 28.31 -23.51 17.14
CA GLU A 633 28.61 -24.43 16.01
C GLU A 633 28.85 -23.72 14.67
N PRO A 634 29.99 -23.98 13.98
CA PRO A 634 30.17 -23.58 12.60
C PRO A 634 29.44 -24.58 11.70
N CYS A 635 28.28 -24.19 11.16
CA CYS A 635 27.55 -25.02 10.20
C CYS A 635 28.31 -25.11 8.86
N ALA A 636 29.11 -26.15 8.73
CA ALA A 636 29.41 -26.76 7.45
C ALA A 636 28.36 -27.84 7.19
N PHE A 637 27.61 -27.79 6.09
CA PHE A 637 27.15 -29.05 5.47
C PHE A 637 26.92 -28.90 3.95
N ARG A 638 27.53 -29.85 3.24
CA ARG A 638 27.38 -30.19 1.83
C ARG A 638 26.01 -30.83 1.57
N GLY A 639 25.57 -30.81 0.31
CA GLY A 639 24.27 -31.29 -0.14
C GLY A 639 23.93 -32.76 0.15
N GLY A 640 22.65 -33.07 -0.05
CA GLY A 640 22.05 -34.41 0.04
C GLY A 640 20.75 -34.36 0.85
N GLY A 641 19.63 -34.71 0.22
CA GLY A 641 18.30 -34.63 0.82
C GLY A 641 18.06 -35.63 1.95
N GLN A 642 17.16 -35.26 2.86
CA GLN A 642 16.11 -36.06 3.48
C GLN A 642 15.40 -35.19 4.53
N GLY A 643 14.06 -35.21 4.51
CA GLY A 643 13.22 -34.47 5.43
C GLY A 643 13.31 -35.00 6.87
N LEU A 644 13.09 -34.10 7.83
CA LEU A 644 12.82 -34.47 9.21
C LEU A 644 11.46 -33.89 9.63
N ALA A 645 10.48 -34.78 9.75
CA ALA A 645 9.18 -34.51 10.36
C ALA A 645 9.29 -34.65 11.89
N LEU A 646 8.88 -33.62 12.64
CA LEU A 646 8.67 -33.72 14.09
C LEU A 646 7.51 -32.81 14.54
N PHE A 647 6.41 -33.46 14.96
CA PHE A 647 5.24 -33.00 15.73
C PHE A 647 4.29 -31.98 15.05
N GLY A 648 2.97 -32.15 14.96
CA GLY A 648 2.01 -33.01 15.69
C GLY A 648 0.92 -32.13 16.31
N ASP A 649 -0.33 -32.36 15.93
CA ASP A 649 -1.49 -31.47 16.05
C ASP A 649 -1.81 -30.79 17.40
N HIS A 650 -2.49 -29.64 17.25
CA HIS A 650 -3.34 -28.86 18.17
C HIS A 650 -2.76 -27.64 18.90
N ALA A 651 -3.27 -26.47 18.46
CA ALA A 651 -3.55 -25.24 19.21
C ALA A 651 -2.37 -24.35 19.67
N VAL A 652 -1.59 -23.78 18.75
CA VAL A 652 -0.76 -22.58 19.02
C VAL A 652 -0.54 -21.72 17.75
N SER A 653 -1.60 -21.18 17.12
CA SER A 653 -1.44 -20.28 15.95
C SER A 653 -1.64 -18.78 16.23
N ASP A 654 -2.15 -18.38 17.40
CA ASP A 654 -2.65 -17.00 17.57
C ASP A 654 -1.73 -16.02 18.36
N ILE A 655 -0.46 -16.35 18.58
CA ILE A 655 0.45 -15.45 19.36
C ILE A 655 1.69 -14.97 18.58
N PHE A 656 1.98 -15.49 17.38
CA PHE A 656 3.23 -15.17 16.67
C PHE A 656 3.15 -14.15 15.53
N VAL A 657 2.08 -13.34 15.45
CA VAL A 657 1.91 -12.35 14.36
C VAL A 657 2.43 -10.94 14.68
N THR A 658 2.93 -10.62 15.88
CA THR A 658 3.16 -9.20 16.25
C THR A 658 4.62 -8.71 16.27
N MET A 659 5.63 -9.48 15.85
CA MET A 659 7.00 -8.96 15.79
C MET A 659 7.81 -9.67 14.69
N GLY A 660 7.67 -9.21 13.46
CA GLY A 660 8.59 -9.55 12.37
C GLY A 660 9.90 -8.77 12.54
N VAL A 661 10.98 -9.48 12.86
CA VAL A 661 12.35 -8.98 12.65
C VAL A 661 12.99 -9.90 11.63
N VAL A 662 13.06 -9.44 10.37
CA VAL A 662 13.83 -10.09 9.31
C VAL A 662 15.18 -9.39 9.21
N ILE A 663 16.27 -10.15 9.32
CA ILE A 663 17.64 -9.64 9.14
C ILE A 663 18.06 -9.94 7.70
N CYS A 664 18.02 -8.94 6.82
CA CYS A 664 18.59 -9.04 5.48
C CYS A 664 20.11 -8.82 5.50
N ARG A 665 20.84 -9.65 4.74
CA ARG A 665 22.31 -9.60 4.61
C ARG A 665 22.64 -9.09 3.19
N CYS A 666 22.93 -7.79 3.04
CA CYS A 666 23.42 -7.24 1.78
C CYS A 666 24.85 -7.73 1.50
N GLY A 667 25.04 -8.49 0.43
CA GLY A 667 26.35 -8.76 -0.15
C GLY A 667 26.67 -7.69 -1.20
N CYS A 668 27.58 -6.76 -0.89
CA CYS A 668 28.20 -5.91 -1.89
C CYS A 668 29.34 -6.67 -2.57
N ASN A 669 29.23 -6.93 -3.88
CA ASN A 669 30.36 -7.35 -4.71
C ASN A 669 31.22 -6.12 -5.04
N GLY A 670 32.54 -6.24 -4.87
CA GLY A 670 33.53 -5.28 -5.35
C GLY A 670 34.48 -5.96 -6.34
N GLY A 671 34.63 -5.34 -7.51
CA GLY A 671 35.78 -5.42 -8.44
C GLY A 671 35.96 -6.69 -9.27
N GLU A 672 35.94 -6.59 -10.60
CA GLU A 672 37.10 -6.26 -11.46
C GLU A 672 36.71 -6.21 -12.95
N GLU A 673 37.36 -5.31 -13.69
CA GLU A 673 37.28 -5.13 -15.15
C GLU A 673 37.94 -6.31 -15.90
N GLY A 674 37.38 -6.70 -17.05
CA GLY A 674 38.03 -7.68 -17.94
C GLY A 674 37.24 -8.04 -19.19
N GLY A 675 37.48 -7.28 -20.26
CA GLY A 675 37.29 -7.52 -21.70
C GLY A 675 36.58 -8.78 -22.25
N GLY A 676 35.67 -8.52 -23.19
CA GLY A 676 35.60 -9.25 -24.46
C GLY A 676 34.55 -10.36 -24.57
N GLY A 677 33.59 -10.16 -25.47
CA GLY A 677 32.76 -11.23 -26.04
C GLY A 677 31.28 -10.90 -26.08
N TYR A 678 30.84 -10.22 -27.14
CA TYR A 678 29.45 -10.30 -27.58
C TYR A 678 29.11 -11.79 -27.77
N ARG A 679 28.22 -12.29 -26.91
CA ARG A 679 27.46 -13.52 -27.15
C ARG A 679 26.00 -13.14 -27.19
N GLU A 680 25.44 -13.31 -28.36
CA GLU A 680 24.01 -13.49 -28.63
C GLU A 680 23.31 -14.09 -27.41
N LYS A 681 22.38 -13.34 -26.83
CA LYS A 681 21.28 -13.91 -26.06
C LYS A 681 20.03 -13.60 -26.85
N GLY A 682 19.38 -14.68 -27.27
CA GLY A 682 18.31 -14.70 -28.25
C GLY A 682 17.14 -13.80 -27.88
N GLY A 683 16.54 -13.24 -28.93
CA GLY A 683 15.30 -12.49 -28.85
C GLY A 683 14.22 -13.29 -28.14
N VAL A 684 13.52 -12.59 -27.26
CA VAL A 684 12.28 -13.07 -26.64
C VAL A 684 11.20 -12.77 -27.66
N SER A 685 10.69 -13.81 -28.31
CA SER A 685 9.58 -13.69 -29.26
C SER A 685 8.30 -14.20 -28.62
N PHE A 686 7.36 -13.30 -28.35
CA PHE A 686 6.02 -13.67 -27.88
C PHE A 686 5.16 -14.04 -29.09
N HIS A 687 5.01 -15.34 -29.31
CA HIS A 687 3.91 -15.84 -30.13
C HIS A 687 2.68 -15.85 -29.23
N GLY A 688 1.59 -15.20 -29.68
CA GLY A 688 0.27 -15.44 -29.08
C GLY A 688 0.03 -16.95 -28.99
N ILE A 689 -0.66 -17.42 -27.97
CA ILE A 689 -1.03 -18.83 -27.86
C ILE A 689 -2.02 -19.11 -29.00
N VAL A 690 -1.48 -19.43 -30.17
CA VAL A 690 -2.22 -19.92 -31.32
C VAL A 690 -2.60 -21.36 -30.97
N PHE A 691 -3.89 -21.60 -30.81
CA PHE A 691 -4.43 -22.94 -30.88
C PHE A 691 -4.23 -23.45 -32.31
N GLN A 692 -3.05 -24.01 -32.61
CA GLN A 692 -2.90 -24.87 -33.78
C GLN A 692 -3.75 -26.12 -33.54
N ILE A 693 -5.01 -26.05 -33.96
CA ILE A 693 -5.87 -27.21 -34.13
C ILE A 693 -5.43 -27.84 -35.46
N GLU A 694 -4.54 -28.84 -35.40
CA GLU A 694 -4.25 -29.73 -36.53
C GLU A 694 -5.53 -30.40 -37.08
#